data_AF-A0A2G8KCU5-F1
#
_entry.id   AF-A0A2G8KCU5-F1
#
_cell.length_a   1.000
_cell.length_b   1.000
_cell.length_c   1.000
_cell.angle_alpha   90.00
_cell.angle_beta   90.00
_cell.angle_gamma   90.00
#
_symmetry.space_group_name_H-M   'P 1'
#
loop_
_entity.id
_entity.type
_entity.pdbx_description
1 polymer ?
#
loop_
_entity_poly.entity_id
_entity_poly.type
_entity_poly.pdbx_seq_one_letter_code
_entity_poly.pdbx_strand_id
1 'polypeptide(L)'
;MFGSSASTHYEHRQLLTFNWSYPESLKSAQVVPILKKTNLNKNNQQNYRPISNLKFIFKTIERAAAAQINDYLQREGLHAPKQSAYRKHHSTETAMLRIQNDLLEAVDHCQEAVLVLLDFSAAFDTIDHDIILERLQNRYGILATARKWFESYLRGRSFSVNIRGARSIPRNLNDGVPQGSVLGPSIFAMYVAPLGDIVSAHGIDYMSYADDTQLGPAYLFEIPEVPTSPKIAVDDSFVDTVLKAKSLGVIVDCNLNMKHHVKNTASAASFALYKIGQLAKYLDHKSTERLVHHSLRPAWTTATASCTAFHPLNFPNFSSFRTRPPVLSHVPRSTTILLQSSVICTGCPSIFAFVTKLPFLLQSYSRYGPSYLTDLVASYSPQRRLRSSSETLFVVLAGLFTTASHILKSQRLPTSTVLTSPVNLINIPTSNPYGWTNPSSHLTPTTPPARASVHAWSPTPANTLKELATKGKAGFYEGRIAEAVVESVRAGGGVMTLDDLKRHNSTMEDPICTSFRGIKVWECPPNGQGITTLLTLNILEELDLDGLGPASPEYIHLVAEALKLSFSDSLQFCADPAVVHVPTEGLLSKEYASKRSTLINHKQASKVSHGSPGHGGDTVYFCAVDCHGNACSFTNSTYDAFGSGLVPKNCGFTLQNRGALFQLQEDHPNCPSGSKRSFHTIIPSMLTRDEDDVLLAAYGIMGGFMQPQGQVQLVMNMCHFGQEPQTALDQPRFRVGVSLEGLDGTLYLEEGFPPETIECLSGMGHVVKSNITGTERQEFGRGQIITRGNWWAQPGGLRSSNPKVLWAGSDPRADGMAIAF
;
A
#
# COMPACT_ATOMS: atom_id res chain seq x y z
N MET A 1 -6.13 29.23 46.70
CA MET A 1 -5.16 28.69 47.67
C MET A 1 -4.59 27.42 47.08
N PHE A 2 -3.26 27.41 46.93
CA PHE A 2 -2.50 26.32 46.33
C PHE A 2 -2.53 25.05 47.18
N GLY A 3 -2.37 23.92 46.51
CA GLY A 3 -2.08 22.63 47.10
C GLY A 3 -1.67 21.63 46.02
N SER A 4 -0.44 21.77 45.53
CA SER A 4 0.23 20.80 44.65
C SER A 4 0.71 19.58 45.44
N SER A 5 0.41 18.37 44.99
CA SER A 5 1.29 17.21 45.16
C SER A 5 1.09 16.23 44.02
N ALA A 6 2.19 15.90 43.33
CA ALA A 6 2.26 14.97 42.23
C ALA A 6 1.95 13.53 42.66
N SER A 7 1.01 12.88 41.96
CA SER A 7 1.05 11.44 41.69
C SER A 7 0.09 11.13 40.53
N THR A 8 0.64 10.54 39.47
CA THR A 8 -0.05 10.04 38.29
C THR A 8 -1.17 9.05 38.64
N HIS A 9 -2.43 9.50 38.69
CA HIS A 9 -3.60 8.63 38.57
C HIS A 9 -4.77 9.35 37.88
N TYR A 10 -5.12 8.82 36.71
CA TYR A 10 -6.35 8.96 35.92
C TYR A 10 -7.45 9.88 36.50
N GLU A 11 -7.48 11.15 36.11
CA GLU A 11 -8.63 12.03 36.34
C GLU A 11 -9.83 11.59 35.47
N HIS A 12 -10.82 11.02 36.16
CA HIS A 12 -12.26 11.09 35.92
C HIS A 12 -12.77 11.35 34.48
N ARG A 13 -12.96 10.28 33.70
CA ARG A 13 -14.11 10.18 32.77
C ARG A 13 -15.21 9.36 33.45
N GLN A 14 -16.19 10.05 34.02
CA GLN A 14 -17.30 9.42 34.75
C GLN A 14 -18.18 8.61 33.78
N LEU A 15 -18.38 7.31 34.07
CA LEU A 15 -19.41 6.50 33.44
C LEU A 15 -20.77 7.19 33.68
N LEU A 16 -21.52 7.41 32.61
CA LEU A 16 -22.84 8.05 32.61
C LEU A 16 -23.88 7.22 33.40
N THR A 17 -23.87 7.31 34.73
CA THR A 17 -24.95 6.86 35.60
C THR A 17 -24.98 7.68 36.89
N PHE A 18 -26.14 8.26 37.22
CA PHE A 18 -26.41 8.77 38.56
C PHE A 18 -26.18 7.63 39.57
N ASN A 19 -25.36 7.87 40.60
CA ASN A 19 -25.08 6.96 41.73
C ASN A 19 -24.31 5.66 41.45
N TRP A 20 -23.58 5.55 40.34
CA TRP A 20 -22.68 4.39 40.08
C TRP A 20 -23.41 3.02 40.02
N SER A 21 -24.73 3.03 39.86
CA SER A 21 -25.59 1.85 39.80
C SER A 21 -26.23 1.71 38.42
N TYR A 22 -26.32 0.48 37.93
CA TYR A 22 -27.07 0.16 36.71
C TYR A 22 -28.59 0.25 36.99
N PRO A 23 -29.40 0.94 36.16
CA PRO A 23 -30.81 1.17 36.47
C PRO A 23 -31.65 -0.10 36.60
N GLU A 24 -32.41 -0.23 37.68
CA GLU A 24 -33.17 -1.44 38.00
C GLU A 24 -34.28 -1.76 37.00
N SER A 25 -34.91 -0.72 36.45
CA SER A 25 -35.92 -0.83 35.39
C SER A 25 -35.38 -1.44 34.08
N LEU A 26 -34.06 -1.60 33.96
CA LEU A 26 -33.33 -2.14 32.81
C LEU A 26 -32.74 -3.54 33.07
N LYS A 27 -32.90 -4.09 34.29
CA LYS A 27 -32.36 -5.43 34.65
C LYS A 27 -33.28 -6.60 34.33
N SER A 28 -34.49 -6.34 33.82
CA SER A 28 -35.43 -7.35 33.36
C SER A 28 -35.34 -7.60 31.85
N ALA A 29 -35.21 -8.85 31.41
CA ALA A 29 -35.20 -9.25 30.00
C ALA A 29 -36.44 -10.08 29.60
N GLN A 30 -36.86 -9.97 28.33
CA GLN A 30 -37.88 -10.85 27.77
C GLN A 30 -37.25 -11.81 26.76
N VAL A 31 -37.22 -13.10 27.09
CA VAL A 31 -36.62 -14.14 26.24
C VAL A 31 -37.67 -14.67 25.26
N VAL A 32 -37.34 -14.68 23.98
CA VAL A 32 -38.16 -15.28 22.92
C VAL A 32 -37.41 -16.48 22.34
N PRO A 33 -37.88 -17.71 22.58
CA PRO A 33 -37.26 -18.91 22.02
C PRO A 33 -37.45 -18.98 20.50
N ILE A 34 -36.34 -19.10 19.75
CA ILE A 34 -36.35 -19.24 18.28
C ILE A 34 -35.75 -20.59 17.90
N LEU A 35 -36.44 -21.37 17.06
CA LEU A 35 -35.97 -22.70 16.63
C LEU A 35 -34.67 -22.58 15.79
N LYS A 36 -33.63 -23.35 16.14
CA LYS A 36 -32.29 -23.33 15.52
C LYS A 36 -32.34 -23.62 14.02
N LYS A 37 -33.21 -24.53 13.57
CA LYS A 37 -33.50 -24.86 12.17
C LYS A 37 -34.96 -25.30 12.03
N THR A 38 -35.61 -24.97 10.92
CA THR A 38 -37.05 -25.20 10.71
C THR A 38 -37.47 -26.68 10.70
N ASN A 39 -36.54 -27.58 10.41
CA ASN A 39 -36.74 -29.02 10.34
C ASN A 39 -36.48 -29.77 11.67
N LEU A 40 -36.08 -29.06 12.72
CA LEU A 40 -35.82 -29.69 14.03
C LEU A 40 -37.12 -29.95 14.79
N ASN A 41 -37.10 -31.01 15.60
CA ASN A 41 -38.25 -31.37 16.44
C ASN A 41 -38.57 -30.23 17.42
N LYS A 42 -39.77 -29.67 17.29
CA LYS A 42 -40.28 -28.56 18.12
C LYS A 42 -40.54 -28.96 19.58
N ASN A 43 -40.62 -30.26 19.87
CA ASN A 43 -40.83 -30.76 21.22
C ASN A 43 -39.52 -30.90 22.01
N ASN A 44 -38.35 -30.80 21.36
CA ASN A 44 -37.07 -30.80 22.05
C ASN A 44 -36.63 -29.34 22.31
N GLN A 45 -36.57 -28.98 23.59
CA GLN A 45 -36.21 -27.63 24.04
C GLN A 45 -34.78 -27.23 23.65
N GLN A 46 -33.85 -28.18 23.53
CA GLN A 46 -32.47 -27.92 23.10
C GLN A 46 -32.36 -27.43 21.65
N ASN A 47 -33.44 -27.59 20.86
CA ASN A 47 -33.52 -27.08 19.50
C ASN A 47 -33.83 -25.59 19.42
N TYR A 48 -34.06 -24.90 20.54
CA TYR A 48 -34.36 -23.47 20.58
C TYR A 48 -33.13 -22.65 20.99
N ARG A 49 -33.04 -21.42 20.48
CA ARG A 49 -32.12 -20.36 20.92
C ARG A 49 -32.89 -19.37 21.79
N PRO A 50 -32.43 -19.04 23.01
CA PRO A 50 -33.10 -18.08 23.88
C PRO A 50 -32.71 -16.64 23.49
N ILE A 51 -33.48 -15.96 22.65
CA ILE A 51 -33.15 -14.58 22.28
C ILE A 51 -33.67 -13.60 23.33
N SER A 52 -32.77 -12.95 24.06
CA SER A 52 -33.14 -11.93 25.04
C SER A 52 -33.44 -10.59 24.35
N ASN A 53 -34.71 -10.17 24.41
CA ASN A 53 -35.13 -8.85 23.95
C ASN A 53 -34.93 -7.83 25.08
N LEU A 54 -33.92 -6.99 24.91
CA LEU A 54 -33.51 -5.94 25.85
C LEU A 54 -34.06 -4.59 25.36
N LYS A 55 -34.53 -3.74 26.29
CA LYS A 55 -35.11 -2.42 25.96
C LYS A 55 -34.10 -1.56 25.19
N PHE A 56 -34.49 -0.82 24.16
CA PHE A 56 -33.54 -0.07 23.30
C PHE A 56 -32.55 0.84 24.07
N ILE A 57 -33.02 1.54 25.10
CA ILE A 57 -32.19 2.43 25.95
C ILE A 57 -31.03 1.70 26.66
N PHE A 58 -31.19 0.39 26.90
CA PHE A 58 -30.17 -0.53 27.43
C PHE A 58 -28.88 -0.51 26.60
N LYS A 59 -29.01 -0.51 25.27
CA LYS A 59 -27.89 -0.61 24.34
C LYS A 59 -27.02 0.65 24.32
N THR A 60 -27.60 1.81 24.61
CA THR A 60 -26.86 3.09 24.61
C THR A 60 -25.90 3.16 25.79
N ILE A 61 -26.37 2.82 27.00
CA ILE A 61 -25.55 2.80 28.22
C ILE A 61 -24.46 1.72 28.10
N GLU A 62 -24.82 0.52 27.64
CA GLU A 62 -23.85 -0.54 27.41
C GLU A 62 -22.83 -0.19 26.34
N ARG A 63 -23.21 0.50 25.25
CA ARG A 63 -22.26 0.97 24.24
C ARG A 63 -21.27 1.96 24.82
N ALA A 64 -21.71 2.87 25.66
CA ALA A 64 -20.82 3.82 26.32
C ALA A 64 -19.83 3.09 27.26
N ALA A 65 -20.33 2.16 28.08
CA ALA A 65 -19.48 1.35 28.95
C ALA A 65 -18.51 0.45 28.15
N ALA A 66 -19.00 -0.21 27.09
CA ALA A 66 -18.20 -1.05 26.20
C ALA A 66 -17.12 -0.24 25.47
N ALA A 67 -17.42 0.98 25.03
CA ALA A 67 -16.44 1.85 24.42
C ALA A 67 -15.32 2.22 25.40
N GLN A 68 -15.68 2.58 26.64
CA GLN A 68 -14.70 2.94 27.66
C GLN A 68 -13.82 1.76 28.10
N ILE A 69 -14.41 0.58 28.33
CA ILE A 69 -13.63 -0.58 28.76
C ILE A 69 -12.73 -1.12 27.63
N ASN A 70 -13.22 -1.16 26.39
CA ASN A 70 -12.38 -1.62 25.28
C ASN A 70 -11.25 -0.61 24.97
N ASP A 71 -11.48 0.69 25.15
CA ASP A 71 -10.43 1.71 25.04
C ASP A 71 -9.37 1.55 26.14
N TYR A 72 -9.81 1.31 27.37
CA TYR A 72 -8.92 1.02 28.51
C TYR A 72 -8.08 -0.24 28.27
N LEU A 73 -8.70 -1.36 27.93
CA LEU A 73 -8.01 -2.62 27.67
C LEU A 73 -6.99 -2.50 26.53
N GLN A 74 -7.31 -1.74 25.49
CA GLN A 74 -6.40 -1.48 24.38
C GLN A 74 -5.22 -0.60 24.80
N ARG A 75 -5.48 0.49 25.53
CA ARG A 75 -4.46 1.47 25.95
C ARG A 75 -3.46 0.89 26.94
N GLU A 76 -3.92 0.05 27.86
CA GLU A 76 -3.08 -0.60 28.88
C GLU A 76 -2.55 -1.98 28.42
N GLY A 77 -2.87 -2.42 27.20
CA GLY A 77 -2.37 -3.70 26.65
C GLY A 77 -2.91 -4.95 27.35
N LEU A 78 -4.10 -4.88 27.97
CA LEU A 78 -4.66 -5.93 28.83
C LEU A 78 -5.49 -6.99 28.07
N HIS A 79 -5.57 -6.92 26.74
CA HIS A 79 -6.26 -7.93 25.95
C HIS A 79 -5.50 -9.26 25.97
N ALA A 80 -6.25 -10.38 26.06
CA ALA A 80 -5.66 -11.70 25.89
C ALA A 80 -5.00 -11.81 24.50
N PRO A 81 -3.71 -12.18 24.42
CA PRO A 81 -2.92 -12.05 23.20
C PRO A 81 -3.48 -12.89 22.04
N LYS A 82 -3.96 -14.11 22.33
CA LYS A 82 -4.49 -15.07 21.34
C LYS A 82 -6.02 -15.20 21.36
N GLN A 83 -6.73 -14.13 21.69
CA GLN A 83 -8.20 -14.04 21.57
C GLN A 83 -8.55 -13.04 20.46
N SER A 84 -9.22 -13.50 19.39
CA SER A 84 -9.55 -12.70 18.21
C SER A 84 -10.99 -12.15 18.22
N ALA A 85 -11.93 -12.73 18.96
CA ALA A 85 -13.28 -12.17 18.98
C ALA A 85 -13.35 -10.86 19.78
N TYR A 86 -14.34 -10.03 19.43
CA TYR A 86 -14.72 -8.81 20.15
C TYR A 86 -13.62 -7.74 20.27
N ARG A 87 -12.58 -7.84 19.44
CA ARG A 87 -11.48 -6.88 19.36
C ARG A 87 -11.54 -6.13 18.04
N LYS A 88 -11.12 -4.86 18.08
CA LYS A 88 -10.89 -4.10 16.84
C LYS A 88 -9.77 -4.77 16.05
N HIS A 89 -9.93 -4.83 14.73
CA HIS A 89 -8.96 -5.39 13.78
C HIS A 89 -8.75 -6.91 13.84
N HIS A 90 -9.60 -7.66 14.56
CA HIS A 90 -9.60 -9.12 14.53
C HIS A 90 -10.93 -9.66 13.99
N SER A 91 -10.90 -10.84 13.37
CA SER A 91 -12.06 -11.51 12.78
C SER A 91 -11.93 -13.04 12.87
N THR A 92 -12.94 -13.78 12.41
CA THR A 92 -12.83 -15.23 12.22
C THR A 92 -11.71 -15.58 11.24
N GLU A 93 -11.43 -14.70 10.27
CA GLU A 93 -10.38 -14.89 9.27
C GLU A 93 -9.00 -14.78 9.90
N THR A 94 -8.76 -13.79 10.78
CA THR A 94 -7.47 -13.63 11.46
C THR A 94 -7.15 -14.82 12.37
N ALA A 95 -8.17 -15.41 13.01
CA ALA A 95 -8.01 -16.61 13.82
C ALA A 95 -7.69 -17.85 12.96
N MET A 96 -8.42 -18.04 11.86
CA MET A 96 -8.20 -19.16 10.93
C MET A 96 -6.83 -19.10 10.24
N LEU A 97 -6.39 -17.91 9.80
CA LEU A 97 -5.09 -17.73 9.16
C LEU A 97 -3.93 -18.11 10.08
N ARG A 98 -4.05 -17.81 11.37
CA ARG A 98 -3.03 -18.17 12.35
C ARG A 98 -2.95 -19.69 12.56
N ILE A 99 -4.08 -20.35 12.83
CA ILE A 99 -4.14 -21.81 13.00
C ILE A 99 -3.52 -22.51 11.78
N GLN A 100 -3.82 -22.00 10.60
CA GLN A 100 -3.28 -22.54 9.37
C GLN A 100 -1.77 -22.32 9.21
N ASN A 101 -1.28 -21.11 9.48
CA ASN A 101 0.15 -20.84 9.45
C ASN A 101 0.90 -21.81 10.37
N ASP A 102 0.38 -22.02 11.58
CA ASP A 102 0.97 -22.92 12.56
C ASP A 102 0.97 -24.40 12.08
N LEU A 103 -0.11 -24.84 11.39
CA LEU A 103 -0.17 -26.17 10.77
C LEU A 103 0.79 -26.33 9.58
N LEU A 104 0.91 -25.30 8.73
CA LEU A 104 1.81 -25.33 7.57
C LEU A 104 3.28 -25.25 7.99
N GLU A 105 3.61 -24.43 8.99
CA GLU A 105 4.94 -24.40 9.60
C GLU A 105 5.33 -25.77 10.15
N ALA A 106 4.41 -26.48 10.82
CA ALA A 106 4.68 -27.85 11.28
C ALA A 106 4.98 -28.80 10.12
N VAL A 107 4.21 -28.72 9.02
CA VAL A 107 4.45 -29.52 7.81
C VAL A 107 5.80 -29.17 7.15
N ASP A 108 6.16 -27.90 7.07
CA ASP A 108 7.43 -27.44 6.48
C ASP A 108 8.65 -27.92 7.29
N HIS A 109 8.48 -28.12 8.60
CA HIS A 109 9.50 -28.72 9.47
C HIS A 109 9.45 -30.27 9.48
N CYS A 110 8.66 -30.90 8.61
CA CYS A 110 8.44 -32.35 8.57
C CYS A 110 7.92 -32.93 9.89
N GLN A 111 7.11 -32.17 10.63
CA GLN A 111 6.52 -32.59 11.89
C GLN A 111 5.06 -33.03 11.71
N GLU A 112 4.62 -33.94 12.56
CA GLU A 112 3.20 -34.29 12.64
C GLU A 112 2.43 -33.27 13.49
N ALA A 113 1.27 -32.85 12.99
CA ALA A 113 0.48 -31.76 13.55
C ALA A 113 -0.92 -32.24 13.99
N VAL A 114 -1.27 -32.02 15.26
CA VAL A 114 -2.59 -32.38 15.81
C VAL A 114 -3.35 -31.13 16.27
N LEU A 115 -4.45 -30.80 15.59
CA LEU A 115 -5.34 -29.69 15.97
C LEU A 115 -6.48 -30.17 16.87
N VAL A 116 -6.59 -29.62 18.09
CA VAL A 116 -7.70 -29.91 19.00
C VAL A 116 -8.67 -28.74 19.04
N LEU A 117 -9.97 -29.00 18.83
CA LEU A 117 -11.03 -28.00 18.83
C LEU A 117 -11.90 -28.17 20.07
N LEU A 118 -11.94 -27.15 20.91
CA LEU A 118 -12.78 -27.06 22.11
C LEU A 118 -13.99 -26.16 21.84
N ASP A 119 -15.17 -26.68 22.17
CA ASP A 119 -16.46 -25.97 22.05
C ASP A 119 -17.11 -25.86 23.43
N PHE A 120 -17.39 -24.64 23.88
CA PHE A 120 -18.02 -24.40 25.18
C PHE A 120 -19.53 -24.59 25.11
N SER A 121 -20.07 -25.44 25.98
CA SER A 121 -21.52 -25.53 26.16
C SER A 121 -22.04 -24.32 26.96
N ALA A 122 -23.02 -23.60 26.38
CA ALA A 122 -23.72 -22.49 27.02
C ALA A 122 -22.81 -21.34 27.53
N ALA A 123 -21.76 -21.02 26.79
CA ALA A 123 -20.65 -20.15 27.19
C ALA A 123 -21.04 -18.81 27.88
N PHE A 124 -21.99 -18.05 27.32
CA PHE A 124 -22.41 -16.77 27.91
C PHE A 124 -23.29 -16.92 29.15
N ASP A 125 -23.98 -18.05 29.28
CA ASP A 125 -24.92 -18.32 30.36
C ASP A 125 -24.21 -18.87 31.61
N THR A 126 -22.93 -19.28 31.48
CA THR A 126 -22.13 -19.91 32.54
C THR A 126 -21.11 -18.97 33.20
N ILE A 127 -21.17 -17.66 32.91
CA ILE A 127 -20.28 -16.67 33.53
C ILE A 127 -20.66 -16.51 35.00
N ASP A 128 -19.82 -17.01 35.90
CA ASP A 128 -19.96 -16.78 37.34
C ASP A 128 -19.67 -15.30 37.66
N HIS A 129 -20.60 -14.66 38.36
CA HIS A 129 -20.54 -13.24 38.68
C HIS A 129 -19.43 -12.90 39.68
N ASP A 130 -19.15 -13.78 40.64
CA ASP A 130 -18.12 -13.56 41.65
C ASP A 130 -16.73 -13.68 41.03
N ILE A 131 -16.51 -14.72 40.21
CA ILE A 131 -15.24 -14.94 39.51
C ILE A 131 -14.92 -13.77 38.56
N ILE A 132 -15.88 -13.27 37.78
CA ILE A 132 -15.62 -12.14 36.88
C ILE A 132 -15.35 -10.85 37.65
N LEU A 133 -16.06 -10.58 38.75
CA LEU A 133 -15.82 -9.40 39.57
C LEU A 133 -14.44 -9.44 40.24
N GLU A 134 -14.02 -10.61 40.69
CA GLU A 134 -12.65 -10.82 41.18
C GLU A 134 -11.62 -10.57 40.07
N ARG A 135 -11.82 -11.14 38.88
CA ARG A 135 -10.91 -10.96 37.73
C ARG A 135 -10.83 -9.50 37.29
N LEU A 136 -11.94 -8.77 37.24
CA LEU A 136 -11.97 -7.35 36.92
C LEU A 136 -11.06 -6.55 37.85
N GLN A 137 -11.04 -6.88 39.14
CA GLN A 137 -10.16 -6.25 40.11
C GLN A 137 -8.70 -6.74 39.98
N ASN A 138 -8.48 -8.05 40.07
CA ASN A 138 -7.15 -8.62 40.27
C ASN A 138 -6.32 -8.65 38.98
N ARG A 139 -6.95 -8.90 37.83
CA ARG A 139 -6.26 -9.00 36.53
C ARG A 139 -6.34 -7.71 35.72
N TYR A 140 -7.47 -7.01 35.78
CA TYR A 140 -7.73 -5.85 34.92
C TYR A 140 -7.61 -4.51 35.64
N GLY A 141 -7.33 -4.49 36.95
CA GLY A 141 -7.14 -3.23 37.69
C GLY A 141 -8.40 -2.36 37.80
N ILE A 142 -9.60 -2.94 37.57
CA ILE A 142 -10.87 -2.23 37.64
C ILE A 142 -11.32 -2.18 39.10
N LEU A 143 -11.10 -1.03 39.74
CA LEU A 143 -11.33 -0.81 41.16
C LEU A 143 -12.51 0.14 41.43
N ALA A 144 -12.85 0.25 42.72
CA ALA A 144 -13.75 1.27 43.27
C ALA A 144 -15.11 1.40 42.53
N THR A 145 -15.41 2.59 42.02
CA THR A 145 -16.72 2.93 41.41
C THR A 145 -17.02 2.12 40.15
N ALA A 146 -16.00 1.83 39.33
CA ALA A 146 -16.17 1.02 38.13
C ALA A 146 -16.55 -0.42 38.48
N ARG A 147 -15.87 -1.03 39.47
CA ARG A 147 -16.23 -2.37 39.98
C ARG A 147 -17.66 -2.41 40.50
N LYS A 148 -18.08 -1.42 41.31
CA LYS A 148 -19.45 -1.33 41.83
C LYS A 148 -20.50 -1.22 40.71
N TRP A 149 -20.16 -0.51 39.64
CA TRP A 149 -21.04 -0.42 38.47
C TRP A 149 -21.19 -1.77 37.74
N PHE A 150 -20.09 -2.50 37.52
CA PHE A 150 -20.12 -3.85 36.93
C PHE A 150 -20.88 -4.85 37.81
N GLU A 151 -20.69 -4.78 39.13
CA GLU A 151 -21.43 -5.59 40.08
C GLU A 151 -22.93 -5.30 39.99
N SER A 152 -23.31 -4.01 39.99
CA SER A 152 -24.70 -3.61 39.79
C SER A 152 -25.23 -4.02 38.41
N TYR A 153 -24.40 -4.10 37.37
CA TYR A 153 -24.81 -4.50 36.04
C TYR A 153 -25.09 -6.01 35.94
N LEU A 154 -24.30 -6.83 36.65
CA LEU A 154 -24.41 -8.30 36.65
C LEU A 154 -25.51 -8.79 37.59
N ARG A 155 -25.60 -8.23 38.81
CA ARG A 155 -26.52 -8.69 39.85
C ARG A 155 -27.94 -8.11 39.74
N GLY A 156 -28.90 -8.84 40.31
CA GLY A 156 -30.31 -8.40 40.40
C GLY A 156 -31.07 -8.48 39.08
N ARG A 157 -30.60 -9.32 38.16
CA ARG A 157 -31.22 -9.49 36.85
C ARG A 157 -32.32 -10.55 36.90
N SER A 158 -33.35 -10.33 36.10
CA SER A 158 -34.43 -11.29 35.91
C SER A 158 -34.81 -11.43 34.45
N PHE A 159 -35.38 -12.57 34.08
CA PHE A 159 -35.92 -12.79 32.75
C PHE A 159 -37.29 -13.46 32.81
N SER A 160 -38.09 -13.25 31.76
CA SER A 160 -39.33 -13.99 31.53
C SER A 160 -39.35 -14.50 30.10
N VAL A 161 -39.84 -15.72 29.88
CA VAL A 161 -39.94 -16.33 28.57
C VAL A 161 -41.30 -15.97 27.96
N ASN A 162 -41.30 -15.50 26.72
CA ASN A 162 -42.51 -15.23 25.96
C ASN A 162 -42.60 -16.18 24.75
N ILE A 163 -43.66 -16.98 24.72
CA ILE A 163 -44.01 -17.83 23.59
C ILE A 163 -45.39 -17.42 23.10
N ARG A 164 -45.46 -16.87 21.88
CA ARG A 164 -46.72 -16.51 21.21
C ARG A 164 -47.67 -15.63 22.04
N GLY A 165 -47.11 -14.73 22.85
CA GLY A 165 -47.87 -13.80 23.70
C GLY A 165 -48.08 -14.29 25.13
N ALA A 166 -47.86 -15.58 25.43
CA ALA A 166 -47.88 -16.11 26.79
C ALA A 166 -46.53 -15.88 27.47
N ARG A 167 -46.53 -15.16 28.60
CA ARG A 167 -45.33 -14.80 29.37
C ARG A 167 -45.22 -15.66 30.63
N SER A 168 -44.03 -16.20 30.89
CA SER A 168 -43.73 -16.92 32.13
C SER A 168 -43.64 -15.97 33.33
N ILE A 169 -43.71 -16.55 34.53
CA ILE A 169 -43.31 -15.86 35.76
C ILE A 169 -41.83 -15.44 35.62
N PRO A 170 -41.44 -14.21 36.03
CA PRO A 170 -40.04 -13.80 36.05
C PRO A 170 -39.18 -14.71 36.94
N ARG A 171 -37.99 -15.06 36.45
CA ARG A 171 -36.97 -15.81 37.20
C ARG A 171 -35.70 -14.97 37.32
N ASN A 172 -35.01 -15.11 38.44
CA ASN A 172 -33.73 -14.44 38.65
C ASN A 172 -32.63 -15.14 37.85
N LEU A 173 -31.67 -14.34 37.39
CA LEU A 173 -30.49 -14.79 36.66
C LEU A 173 -29.29 -14.60 37.59
N ASN A 174 -28.80 -15.71 38.15
CA ASN A 174 -27.69 -15.71 39.11
C ASN A 174 -26.33 -15.76 38.41
N ASP A 175 -26.30 -16.28 37.18
CA ASP A 175 -25.09 -16.50 36.39
C ASP A 175 -25.32 -16.05 34.96
N GLY A 176 -24.22 -15.75 34.27
CA GLY A 176 -24.22 -15.40 32.85
C GLY A 176 -24.43 -13.92 32.55
N VAL A 177 -24.35 -13.59 31.27
CA VAL A 177 -24.63 -12.26 30.72
C VAL A 177 -25.74 -12.36 29.66
N PRO A 178 -26.63 -11.35 29.53
CA PRO A 178 -27.73 -11.43 28.59
C PRO A 178 -27.28 -11.63 27.14
N GLN A 179 -27.79 -12.66 26.48
CA GLN A 179 -27.51 -12.91 25.07
C GLN A 179 -28.04 -11.76 24.19
N GLY A 180 -27.16 -11.08 23.45
CA GLY A 180 -27.48 -9.87 22.68
C GLY A 180 -27.21 -8.55 23.40
N SER A 181 -26.61 -8.60 24.60
CA SER A 181 -25.94 -7.46 25.23
C SER A 181 -24.78 -6.96 24.36
N VAL A 182 -24.53 -5.64 24.39
CA VAL A 182 -23.36 -5.02 23.78
C VAL A 182 -22.10 -5.22 24.63
N LEU A 183 -22.26 -5.29 25.96
CA LEU A 183 -21.16 -5.39 26.91
C LEU A 183 -20.79 -6.85 27.25
N GLY A 184 -21.77 -7.77 27.17
CA GLY A 184 -21.60 -9.20 27.42
C GLY A 184 -20.41 -9.84 26.69
N PRO A 185 -20.16 -9.54 25.40
CA PRO A 185 -18.98 -10.04 24.68
C PRO A 185 -17.64 -9.64 25.30
N SER A 186 -17.47 -8.38 25.72
CA SER A 186 -16.25 -7.91 26.39
C SER A 186 -16.07 -8.57 27.76
N ILE A 187 -17.17 -8.75 28.50
CA ILE A 187 -17.17 -9.44 29.81
C ILE A 187 -16.75 -10.91 29.63
N PHE A 188 -17.31 -11.61 28.63
CA PHE A 188 -16.95 -12.99 28.34
C PHE A 188 -15.48 -13.14 27.94
N ALA A 189 -14.97 -12.27 27.07
CA ALA A 189 -13.56 -12.30 26.68
C ALA A 189 -12.60 -12.11 27.87
N MET A 190 -12.96 -11.22 28.81
CA MET A 190 -12.21 -11.05 30.07
C MET A 190 -12.35 -12.24 31.02
N TYR A 191 -13.52 -12.89 31.01
CA TYR A 191 -13.75 -14.10 31.78
C TYR A 191 -12.86 -15.24 31.30
N VAL A 192 -12.83 -15.55 30.00
CA VAL A 192 -12.08 -16.72 29.50
C VAL A 192 -10.57 -16.49 29.35
N ALA A 193 -10.08 -15.25 29.49
CA ALA A 193 -8.67 -14.90 29.28
C ALA A 193 -7.65 -15.78 30.04
N PRO A 194 -7.87 -16.16 31.32
CA PRO A 194 -6.91 -17.00 32.06
C PRO A 194 -6.74 -18.42 31.49
N LEU A 195 -7.69 -18.91 30.69
CA LEU A 195 -7.54 -20.22 30.02
C LEU A 195 -6.27 -20.26 29.16
N GLY A 196 -5.95 -19.15 28.51
CA GLY A 196 -4.74 -19.03 27.70
C GLY A 196 -3.44 -19.15 28.50
N ASP A 197 -3.45 -18.63 29.73
CA ASP A 197 -2.30 -18.72 30.63
C ASP A 197 -2.07 -20.19 31.05
N ILE A 198 -3.15 -20.93 31.34
CA ILE A 198 -3.10 -22.35 31.67
C ILE A 198 -2.55 -23.16 30.49
N VAL A 199 -3.10 -22.94 29.29
CA VAL A 199 -2.64 -23.66 28.09
C VAL A 199 -1.16 -23.38 27.80
N SER A 200 -0.75 -22.12 27.91
CA SER A 200 0.65 -21.73 27.70
C SER A 200 1.59 -22.32 28.76
N ALA A 201 1.13 -22.46 30.01
CA ALA A 201 1.92 -23.08 31.09
C ALA A 201 2.22 -24.56 30.82
N HIS A 202 1.39 -25.25 30.05
CA HIS A 202 1.63 -26.61 29.58
C HIS A 202 2.45 -26.70 28.29
N GLY A 203 2.97 -25.57 27.78
CA GLY A 203 3.79 -25.53 26.57
C GLY A 203 3.01 -25.72 25.27
N ILE A 204 1.68 -25.57 25.30
CA ILE A 204 0.79 -25.75 24.15
C ILE A 204 0.44 -24.37 23.57
N ASP A 205 0.49 -24.24 22.24
CA ASP A 205 -0.01 -23.04 21.57
C ASP A 205 -1.56 -23.09 21.46
N TYR A 206 -2.23 -21.95 21.37
CA TYR A 206 -3.67 -21.87 21.20
C TYR A 206 -4.10 -20.62 20.45
N MET A 207 -5.27 -20.68 19.84
CA MET A 207 -6.02 -19.54 19.33
C MET A 207 -7.45 -19.63 19.86
N SER A 208 -8.03 -18.51 20.24
CA SER A 208 -9.43 -18.44 20.63
C SER A 208 -10.16 -17.42 19.76
N TYR A 209 -11.41 -17.75 19.42
CA TYR A 209 -12.37 -16.82 18.84
C TYR A 209 -13.69 -16.97 19.61
N ALA A 210 -13.95 -16.00 20.49
CA ALA A 210 -15.09 -16.02 21.39
C ALA A 210 -15.03 -17.29 22.25
N ASP A 211 -16.06 -18.13 22.17
CA ASP A 211 -16.20 -19.42 22.82
C ASP A 211 -15.45 -20.56 22.11
N ASP A 212 -15.15 -20.44 20.82
CA ASP A 212 -14.36 -21.44 20.10
C ASP A 212 -12.88 -21.33 20.50
N THR A 213 -12.30 -22.40 21.06
CA THR A 213 -10.86 -22.45 21.39
C THR A 213 -10.18 -23.57 20.63
N GLN A 214 -9.13 -23.23 19.90
CA GLN A 214 -8.31 -24.15 19.13
C GLN A 214 -6.96 -24.29 19.83
N LEU A 215 -6.59 -25.49 20.24
CA LEU A 215 -5.25 -25.76 20.74
C LEU A 215 -4.37 -26.11 19.53
N GLY A 216 -3.35 -25.29 19.30
CA GLY A 216 -2.38 -25.40 18.20
C GLY A 216 -1.58 -26.69 18.25
N PRO A 217 -0.89 -27.04 17.15
CA PRO A 217 -0.44 -28.40 16.92
C PRO A 217 0.50 -28.89 18.03
N ALA A 218 0.06 -29.92 18.75
CA ALA A 218 0.94 -30.65 19.65
C ALA A 218 1.93 -31.45 18.81
N TYR A 219 3.22 -31.17 18.98
CA TYR A 219 4.30 -31.88 18.32
C TYR A 219 4.38 -33.30 18.89
N LEU A 220 3.99 -34.30 18.10
CA LEU A 220 4.31 -35.69 18.43
C LEU A 220 5.79 -35.89 18.08
N PHE A 221 6.62 -36.06 19.11
CA PHE A 221 7.99 -36.52 18.95
C PHE A 221 8.02 -37.78 18.08
N GLU A 222 9.10 -37.94 17.30
CA GLU A 222 9.44 -39.10 16.46
C GLU A 222 8.78 -40.42 16.95
N ILE A 223 7.59 -40.73 16.43
CA ILE A 223 7.01 -42.07 16.52
C ILE A 223 7.33 -42.75 15.18
N PRO A 224 8.14 -43.81 15.16
CA PRO A 224 8.60 -44.44 13.91
C PRO A 224 7.46 -45.02 13.05
N GLU A 225 6.30 -45.29 13.65
CA GLU A 225 5.11 -45.77 12.96
C GLU A 225 3.86 -45.20 13.64
N VAL A 226 3.28 -44.15 13.07
CA VAL A 226 2.02 -43.60 13.57
C VAL A 226 0.86 -44.36 12.94
N PRO A 227 -0.03 -44.98 13.73
CA PRO A 227 -1.24 -45.58 13.18
C PRO A 227 -2.07 -44.48 12.50
N THR A 228 -2.72 -44.81 11.39
CA THR A 228 -3.51 -43.89 10.54
C THR A 228 -4.64 -43.12 11.25
N SER A 229 -4.83 -43.30 12.56
CA SER A 229 -5.78 -42.61 13.43
C SER A 229 -5.38 -42.73 14.92
N PRO A 230 -4.51 -41.85 15.47
CA PRO A 230 -4.15 -41.92 16.89
C PRO A 230 -5.37 -41.58 17.77
N LYS A 231 -5.57 -42.31 18.87
CA LYS A 231 -6.63 -41.98 19.86
C LYS A 231 -6.03 -41.14 20.97
N ILE A 232 -6.64 -39.99 21.26
CA ILE A 232 -6.19 -39.10 22.34
C ILE A 232 -6.98 -39.46 23.59
N ALA A 233 -6.30 -39.88 24.65
CA ALA A 233 -6.92 -40.05 25.96
C ALA A 233 -7.15 -38.67 26.61
N VAL A 234 -8.38 -38.41 27.03
CA VAL A 234 -8.77 -37.22 27.81
C VAL A 234 -9.51 -37.75 29.04
N ASP A 235 -8.85 -37.70 30.19
CA ASP A 235 -9.27 -38.35 31.44
C ASP A 235 -9.64 -39.84 31.23
N ASP A 236 -10.86 -40.24 31.59
CA ASP A 236 -11.37 -41.61 31.44
C ASP A 236 -11.97 -41.89 30.04
N SER A 237 -11.79 -40.96 29.09
CA SER A 237 -12.41 -41.03 27.77
C SER A 237 -11.38 -40.97 26.63
N PHE A 238 -11.73 -41.51 25.47
CA PHE A 238 -10.90 -41.44 24.27
C PHE A 238 -11.59 -40.58 23.21
N VAL A 239 -10.84 -39.66 22.63
CA VAL A 239 -11.26 -38.86 21.48
C VAL A 239 -10.66 -39.49 20.22
N ASP A 240 -11.53 -39.97 19.34
CA ASP A 240 -11.12 -40.50 18.04
C ASP A 240 -10.71 -39.34 17.10
N THR A 241 -9.60 -39.50 16.38
CA THR A 241 -9.21 -38.54 15.34
C THR A 241 -10.18 -38.56 14.17
N VAL A 242 -10.53 -37.37 13.70
CA VAL A 242 -11.39 -37.19 12.53
C VAL A 242 -10.59 -36.65 11.34
N LEU A 243 -10.79 -37.24 10.16
CA LEU A 243 -10.15 -36.77 8.91
C LEU A 243 -10.69 -35.41 8.42
N LYS A 244 -11.75 -34.92 9.05
CA LYS A 244 -12.38 -33.62 8.77
C LYS A 244 -13.06 -33.08 10.02
N ALA A 245 -12.87 -31.79 10.30
CA ALA A 245 -13.52 -31.10 11.40
C ALA A 245 -14.04 -29.73 10.94
N LYS A 246 -15.06 -29.20 11.63
CA LYS A 246 -15.57 -27.86 11.37
C LYS A 246 -15.04 -26.91 12.44
N SER A 247 -14.33 -25.85 12.04
CA SER A 247 -13.80 -24.80 12.92
C SER A 247 -14.17 -23.43 12.36
N LEU A 248 -14.77 -22.56 13.18
CA LEU A 248 -15.14 -21.17 12.81
C LEU A 248 -15.93 -21.06 11.49
N GLY A 249 -16.76 -22.05 11.18
CA GLY A 249 -17.55 -22.10 9.93
C GLY A 249 -16.85 -22.76 8.74
N VAL A 250 -15.55 -23.06 8.85
CA VAL A 250 -14.70 -23.68 7.84
C VAL A 250 -14.61 -25.18 8.07
N ILE A 251 -14.59 -26.00 7.00
CA ILE A 251 -14.34 -27.44 7.12
C ILE A 251 -12.85 -27.67 6.81
N VAL A 252 -12.09 -28.02 7.84
CA VAL A 252 -10.66 -28.34 7.75
C VAL A 252 -10.53 -29.85 7.54
N ASP A 253 -9.86 -30.27 6.47
CA ASP A 253 -9.53 -31.67 6.19
C ASP A 253 -8.06 -31.96 6.52
N CYS A 254 -7.74 -33.24 6.79
CA CYS A 254 -6.38 -33.67 7.17
C CYS A 254 -5.31 -33.40 6.10
N ASN A 255 -5.72 -33.20 4.85
CA ASN A 255 -4.82 -32.88 3.73
C ASN A 255 -4.77 -31.38 3.45
N LEU A 256 -5.48 -30.58 4.26
CA LEU A 256 -5.59 -29.13 4.14
C LEU A 256 -5.95 -28.67 2.71
N ASN A 257 -6.68 -29.47 1.93
CA ASN A 257 -6.94 -29.16 0.52
C ASN A 257 -8.25 -28.40 0.28
N MET A 258 -9.11 -28.33 1.30
CA MET A 258 -10.35 -27.55 1.38
C MET A 258 -11.39 -27.88 0.31
N LYS A 259 -11.20 -28.95 -0.48
CA LYS A 259 -12.09 -29.32 -1.60
C LYS A 259 -13.53 -29.52 -1.14
N HIS A 260 -13.71 -30.12 0.03
CA HIS A 260 -15.03 -30.38 0.58
C HIS A 260 -15.71 -29.11 1.08
N HIS A 261 -14.98 -28.21 1.74
CA HIS A 261 -15.49 -26.91 2.18
C HIS A 261 -15.97 -26.09 0.98
N VAL A 262 -15.11 -25.97 -0.04
CA VAL A 262 -15.41 -25.25 -1.28
C VAL A 262 -16.68 -25.82 -1.95
N LYS A 263 -16.77 -27.13 -2.11
CA LYS A 263 -17.93 -27.79 -2.72
C LYS A 263 -19.22 -27.50 -1.95
N ASN A 264 -19.20 -27.60 -0.62
CA ASN A 264 -20.38 -27.36 0.22
C ASN A 264 -20.81 -25.90 0.20
N THR A 265 -19.86 -24.97 0.30
CA THR A 265 -20.13 -23.53 0.27
C THR A 265 -20.67 -23.10 -1.09
N ALA A 266 -20.12 -23.62 -2.18
CA ALA A 266 -20.61 -23.37 -3.53
C ALA A 266 -22.01 -23.96 -3.77
N SER A 267 -22.30 -25.15 -3.25
CA SER A 267 -23.65 -25.74 -3.30
C SER A 267 -24.67 -24.91 -2.55
N ALA A 268 -24.31 -24.42 -1.35
CA ALA A 268 -25.18 -23.58 -0.54
C ALA A 268 -25.47 -22.22 -1.22
N ALA A 269 -24.44 -21.59 -1.79
CA ALA A 269 -24.56 -20.35 -2.56
C ALA A 269 -25.47 -20.53 -3.79
N SER A 270 -25.30 -21.63 -4.52
CA SER A 270 -26.16 -21.97 -5.67
C SER A 270 -27.61 -22.18 -5.27
N PHE A 271 -27.86 -22.85 -4.13
CA PHE A 271 -29.21 -23.07 -3.64
C PHE A 271 -29.86 -21.77 -3.12
N ALA A 272 -29.07 -20.88 -2.51
CA ALA A 272 -29.54 -19.55 -2.10
C ALA A 272 -29.94 -18.70 -3.31
N LEU A 273 -29.11 -18.68 -4.37
CA LEU A 273 -29.44 -18.00 -5.63
C LEU A 273 -30.70 -18.54 -6.28
N TYR A 274 -30.87 -19.87 -6.27
CA TYR A 274 -32.10 -20.50 -6.75
C TYR A 274 -33.35 -20.00 -6.00
N LYS A 275 -33.30 -19.96 -4.66
CA LYS A 275 -34.40 -19.44 -3.83
C LYS A 275 -34.66 -17.95 -4.06
N ILE A 276 -33.60 -17.14 -4.16
CA ILE A 276 -33.72 -15.71 -4.45
C ILE A 276 -34.35 -15.51 -5.83
N GLY A 277 -34.01 -16.33 -6.82
CA GLY A 277 -34.64 -16.28 -8.13
C GLY A 277 -36.14 -16.59 -8.13
N GLN A 278 -36.60 -17.46 -7.22
CA GLN A 278 -38.04 -17.67 -7.01
C GLN A 278 -38.72 -16.45 -6.37
N LEU A 279 -38.04 -15.77 -5.46
CA LEU A 279 -38.56 -14.60 -4.74
C LEU A 279 -38.45 -13.30 -5.53
N ALA A 280 -37.49 -13.20 -6.46
CA ALA A 280 -37.21 -12.01 -7.27
C ALA A 280 -38.42 -11.52 -8.07
N LYS A 281 -39.37 -12.42 -8.38
CA LYS A 281 -40.63 -12.09 -9.06
C LYS A 281 -41.58 -11.25 -8.22
N TYR A 282 -41.38 -11.23 -6.90
CA TYR A 282 -42.24 -10.54 -5.93
C TYR A 282 -41.51 -9.40 -5.22
N LEU A 283 -40.28 -9.10 -5.64
CA LEU A 283 -39.41 -8.11 -5.00
C LEU A 283 -38.95 -7.09 -6.03
N ASP A 284 -38.85 -5.83 -5.63
CA ASP A 284 -38.24 -4.82 -6.47
C ASP A 284 -36.74 -5.10 -6.65
N HIS A 285 -36.15 -4.49 -7.69
CA HIS A 285 -34.76 -4.72 -8.07
C HIS A 285 -33.80 -4.48 -6.89
N LYS A 286 -34.04 -3.43 -6.09
CA LYS A 286 -33.17 -3.02 -4.99
C LYS A 286 -33.24 -4.02 -3.82
N SER A 287 -34.41 -4.60 -3.56
CA SER A 287 -34.57 -5.63 -2.54
C SER A 287 -33.96 -6.97 -2.98
N THR A 288 -34.11 -7.33 -4.26
CA THR A 288 -33.51 -8.54 -4.84
C THR A 288 -31.98 -8.47 -4.82
N GLU A 289 -31.42 -7.33 -5.23
CA GLU A 289 -29.99 -7.05 -5.17
C GLU A 289 -29.44 -7.20 -3.74
N ARG A 290 -30.12 -6.59 -2.74
CA ARG A 290 -29.75 -6.75 -1.33
C ARG A 290 -29.77 -8.19 -0.86
N LEU A 291 -30.76 -8.98 -1.28
CA LEU A 291 -30.87 -10.42 -0.97
C LEU A 291 -29.73 -11.24 -1.58
N VAL A 292 -29.35 -10.96 -2.84
CA VAL A 292 -28.21 -11.58 -3.51
C VAL A 292 -26.91 -11.27 -2.78
N HIS A 293 -26.64 -9.99 -2.49
CA HIS A 293 -25.42 -9.60 -1.78
C HIS A 293 -25.36 -10.16 -0.35
N HIS A 294 -26.47 -10.13 0.39
CA HIS A 294 -26.49 -10.64 1.76
C HIS A 294 -26.31 -12.16 1.83
N SER A 295 -26.83 -12.90 0.85
CA SER A 295 -26.78 -14.38 0.86
C SER A 295 -25.49 -14.94 0.29
N LEU A 296 -24.84 -14.25 -0.65
CA LEU A 296 -23.60 -14.71 -1.28
C LEU A 296 -22.33 -14.25 -0.55
N ARG A 297 -22.36 -13.09 0.12
CA ARG A 297 -21.18 -12.52 0.78
C ARG A 297 -20.56 -13.46 1.84
N PRO A 298 -21.31 -14.11 2.74
CA PRO A 298 -20.73 -15.01 3.74
C PRO A 298 -20.14 -16.28 3.12
N ALA A 299 -20.79 -16.83 2.09
CA ALA A 299 -20.29 -18.02 1.39
C ALA A 299 -18.98 -17.72 0.65
N TRP A 300 -18.89 -16.56 0.03
CA TRP A 300 -17.72 -16.17 -0.75
C TRP A 300 -16.54 -15.72 0.09
N THR A 301 -16.73 -14.98 1.18
CA THR A 301 -15.64 -14.60 2.09
C THR A 301 -14.99 -15.83 2.73
N THR A 302 -15.82 -16.78 3.20
CA THR A 302 -15.33 -18.03 3.81
C THR A 302 -14.60 -18.92 2.81
N ALA A 303 -15.12 -19.07 1.59
CA ALA A 303 -14.47 -19.87 0.54
C ALA A 303 -13.21 -19.21 -0.01
N THR A 304 -13.18 -17.87 -0.12
CA THR A 304 -12.02 -17.14 -0.65
C THR A 304 -10.86 -17.13 0.34
N ALA A 305 -11.13 -16.85 1.62
CA ALA A 305 -10.14 -16.96 2.69
C ALA A 305 -9.57 -18.39 2.81
N SER A 306 -10.41 -19.41 2.55
CA SER A 306 -10.00 -20.82 2.51
C SER A 306 -9.27 -21.24 1.22
N CYS A 307 -9.41 -20.53 0.11
CA CYS A 307 -8.75 -20.88 -1.16
C CYS A 307 -7.39 -20.19 -1.32
N THR A 308 -7.25 -18.96 -0.82
CA THR A 308 -5.99 -18.19 -0.89
C THR A 308 -4.90 -18.74 0.03
N ALA A 309 -5.28 -19.43 1.09
CA ALA A 309 -4.34 -19.86 2.11
C ALA A 309 -3.79 -21.29 1.87
N PHE A 310 -4.52 -22.15 1.16
CA PHE A 310 -4.25 -23.60 1.15
C PHE A 310 -3.57 -24.16 -0.11
N HIS A 311 -3.79 -23.63 -1.33
CA HIS A 311 -2.95 -23.90 -2.54
C HIS A 311 -3.48 -23.12 -3.77
N PRO A 312 -2.63 -22.57 -4.66
CA PRO A 312 -3.08 -21.87 -5.88
C PRO A 312 -3.71 -22.77 -6.97
N LEU A 313 -3.64 -24.09 -6.85
CA LEU A 313 -3.91 -25.03 -7.96
C LEU A 313 -5.37 -25.50 -8.10
N ASN A 314 -6.31 -25.06 -7.26
CA ASN A 314 -7.72 -25.49 -7.33
C ASN A 314 -8.71 -24.42 -7.85
N PHE A 315 -8.22 -23.34 -8.46
CA PHE A 315 -9.05 -22.38 -9.20
C PHE A 315 -9.94 -22.94 -10.34
N PRO A 316 -9.65 -24.10 -10.99
CA PRO A 316 -10.50 -24.59 -12.09
C PRO A 316 -11.93 -24.97 -11.71
N ASN A 317 -12.23 -25.16 -10.42
CA ASN A 317 -13.59 -25.53 -10.00
C ASN A 317 -14.52 -24.34 -9.78
N PHE A 318 -13.99 -23.11 -9.61
CA PHE A 318 -14.80 -21.90 -9.49
C PHE A 318 -15.17 -21.30 -10.86
N SER A 319 -14.38 -21.57 -11.90
CA SER A 319 -14.69 -21.15 -13.28
C SER A 319 -15.89 -21.90 -13.89
N SER A 320 -16.21 -23.10 -13.40
CA SER A 320 -17.39 -23.87 -13.83
C SER A 320 -18.75 -23.27 -13.37
N PHE A 321 -18.73 -22.25 -12.52
CA PHE A 321 -19.93 -21.47 -12.15
C PHE A 321 -20.32 -20.41 -13.19
N ARG A 322 -19.45 -20.11 -14.18
CA ARG A 322 -19.77 -19.20 -15.29
C ARG A 322 -20.65 -19.81 -16.38
N THR A 323 -20.85 -21.14 -16.40
CA THR A 323 -21.33 -21.84 -17.60
C THR A 323 -22.65 -22.62 -17.47
N ARG A 324 -23.51 -22.33 -16.48
CA ARG A 324 -24.91 -22.84 -16.48
C ARG A 324 -25.93 -21.76 -16.89
N PRO A 325 -26.54 -21.82 -18.09
CA PRO A 325 -27.68 -20.99 -18.49
C PRO A 325 -29.03 -21.67 -18.14
N PRO A 326 -30.20 -21.01 -18.21
CA PRO A 326 -30.65 -19.81 -17.50
C PRO A 326 -31.98 -20.07 -16.75
N VAL A 327 -32.02 -19.97 -15.42
CA VAL A 327 -33.29 -20.06 -14.64
C VAL A 327 -33.85 -18.66 -14.28
N LEU A 328 -33.17 -17.60 -14.71
CA LEU A 328 -33.55 -16.20 -14.48
C LEU A 328 -33.83 -15.50 -15.80
N SER A 329 -34.93 -15.86 -16.47
CA SER A 329 -35.38 -15.27 -17.74
C SER A 329 -35.92 -13.83 -17.62
N HIS A 330 -35.87 -13.21 -16.43
CA HIS A 330 -36.36 -11.85 -16.19
C HIS A 330 -35.32 -10.90 -15.57
N VAL A 331 -34.04 -11.30 -15.54
CA VAL A 331 -32.95 -10.39 -15.18
C VAL A 331 -32.13 -10.13 -16.45
N PRO A 332 -31.98 -8.87 -16.90
CA PRO A 332 -31.22 -8.56 -18.11
C PRO A 332 -29.77 -9.04 -17.99
N ARG A 333 -29.18 -9.43 -19.14
CA ARG A 333 -27.81 -9.99 -19.31
C ARG A 333 -26.67 -9.10 -18.74
N SER A 334 -26.98 -7.92 -18.21
CA SER A 334 -26.06 -6.92 -17.66
C SER A 334 -25.72 -7.08 -16.17
N THR A 335 -26.26 -8.08 -15.46
CA THR A 335 -25.90 -8.32 -14.05
C THR A 335 -24.66 -9.22 -13.97
N THR A 336 -23.48 -8.66 -14.24
CA THR A 336 -22.22 -9.36 -14.01
C THR A 336 -21.96 -9.46 -12.51
N ILE A 337 -22.11 -10.67 -11.95
CA ILE A 337 -21.68 -10.99 -10.59
C ILE A 337 -20.14 -10.92 -10.58
N LEU A 338 -19.60 -9.74 -10.27
CA LEU A 338 -18.16 -9.50 -10.16
C LEU A 338 -17.66 -9.95 -8.79
N LEU A 339 -16.68 -10.84 -8.84
CA LEU A 339 -16.19 -11.65 -7.74
C LEU A 339 -14.69 -11.39 -7.64
N GLN A 340 -14.30 -10.43 -6.80
CA GLN A 340 -12.88 -10.15 -6.53
C GLN A 340 -12.48 -10.82 -5.22
N SER A 341 -11.64 -11.84 -5.37
CA SER A 341 -10.88 -12.47 -4.31
C SER A 341 -9.58 -11.70 -4.08
N SER A 342 -9.48 -10.96 -2.98
CA SER A 342 -8.24 -10.32 -2.52
C SER A 342 -8.18 -10.39 -0.99
N VAL A 343 -7.36 -11.30 -0.48
CA VAL A 343 -7.05 -11.45 0.95
C VAL A 343 -5.87 -10.56 1.30
N ILE A 344 -6.11 -9.56 2.16
CA ILE A 344 -5.11 -8.76 2.86
C ILE A 344 -5.62 -8.52 4.30
N CYS A 345 -4.82 -8.89 5.30
CA CYS A 345 -4.84 -8.39 6.68
C CYS A 345 -3.40 -8.45 7.21
N THR A 346 -2.81 -7.51 7.98
CA THR A 346 -3.04 -6.08 8.32
C THR A 346 -1.86 -5.67 9.24
N GLY A 347 -1.55 -4.36 9.32
CA GLY A 347 -0.77 -3.83 10.45
C GLY A 347 -0.52 -2.30 10.45
N CYS A 348 -1.56 -1.45 10.56
CA CYS A 348 -1.52 -0.11 11.22
C CYS A 348 -2.96 0.53 11.24
N PRO A 349 -3.43 1.20 12.32
CA PRO A 349 -4.83 1.64 12.46
C PRO A 349 -5.27 2.82 11.58
N SER A 350 -4.35 3.56 10.95
CA SER A 350 -4.69 4.66 10.04
C SER A 350 -5.30 4.17 8.71
N ILE A 351 -5.07 2.91 8.35
CA ILE A 351 -5.46 2.30 7.06
C ILE A 351 -6.93 1.79 7.07
N PHE A 352 -7.60 1.76 8.22
CA PHE A 352 -8.94 1.16 8.33
C PHE A 352 -10.05 1.97 7.64
N ALA A 353 -9.84 3.25 7.36
CA ALA A 353 -10.79 4.04 6.57
C ALA A 353 -10.68 3.81 5.04
N PHE A 354 -9.51 3.32 4.58
CA PHE A 354 -9.15 3.19 3.18
C PHE A 354 -9.69 1.89 2.55
N VAL A 355 -9.71 0.78 3.31
CA VAL A 355 -10.13 -0.54 2.78
C VAL A 355 -11.65 -0.70 2.68
N THR A 356 -12.44 0.07 3.43
CA THR A 356 -13.91 0.04 3.33
C THR A 356 -14.50 0.88 2.19
N LYS A 357 -13.77 1.86 1.64
CA LYS A 357 -14.29 2.79 0.63
C LYS A 357 -13.85 2.48 -0.81
N LEU A 358 -12.78 1.71 -0.98
CA LEU A 358 -12.30 1.28 -2.31
C LEU A 358 -13.37 0.53 -3.15
N PRO A 359 -14.23 -0.35 -2.58
CA PRO A 359 -15.33 -0.95 -3.33
C PRO A 359 -16.43 0.05 -3.72
N PHE A 360 -16.64 1.10 -2.91
CA PHE A 360 -17.63 2.16 -3.18
C PHE A 360 -17.17 3.14 -4.28
N LEU A 361 -15.86 3.37 -4.39
CA LEU A 361 -15.25 4.16 -5.48
C LEU A 361 -15.26 3.40 -6.81
N LEU A 362 -15.03 2.08 -6.78
CA LEU A 362 -15.11 1.22 -7.98
C LEU A 362 -16.54 1.09 -8.54
N GLN A 363 -17.58 1.19 -7.70
CA GLN A 363 -18.98 1.23 -8.13
C GLN A 363 -19.37 2.56 -8.81
N SER A 364 -18.76 3.69 -8.41
CA SER A 364 -19.07 5.01 -8.98
C SER A 364 -18.42 5.20 -10.36
N TYR A 365 -17.22 4.66 -10.59
CA TYR A 365 -16.56 4.68 -11.92
C TYR A 365 -17.23 3.79 -12.98
N SER A 366 -18.06 2.82 -12.59
CA SER A 366 -18.68 1.86 -13.51
C SER A 366 -20.14 2.21 -13.90
N ARG A 367 -20.66 3.39 -13.52
CA ARG A 367 -22.09 3.81 -13.66
C ARG A 367 -23.10 2.95 -12.88
N TYR A 368 -22.65 2.14 -11.91
CA TYR A 368 -23.52 1.26 -11.11
C TYR A 368 -23.63 1.70 -9.63
N GLY A 369 -23.05 2.84 -9.25
CA GLY A 369 -23.15 3.45 -7.92
C GLY A 369 -24.34 4.42 -7.78
N PRO A 370 -24.72 4.81 -6.55
CA PRO A 370 -25.75 5.82 -6.31
C PRO A 370 -25.45 7.13 -7.04
N SER A 371 -26.43 7.73 -7.73
CA SER A 371 -26.24 8.89 -8.63
C SER A 371 -25.45 10.04 -8.01
N TYR A 372 -25.69 10.36 -6.73
CA TYR A 372 -25.00 11.45 -6.03
C TYR A 372 -23.48 11.25 -5.85
N LEU A 373 -22.95 10.02 -5.95
CA LEU A 373 -21.50 9.73 -5.95
C LEU A 373 -20.92 9.74 -7.36
N THR A 374 -21.70 9.31 -8.35
CA THR A 374 -21.34 9.34 -9.77
C THR A 374 -21.22 10.78 -10.27
N ASP A 375 -22.02 11.70 -9.73
CA ASP A 375 -21.97 13.14 -10.04
C ASP A 375 -20.76 13.86 -9.40
N LEU A 376 -20.10 13.24 -8.40
CA LEU A 376 -18.91 13.77 -7.70
C LEU A 376 -17.57 13.26 -8.25
N VAL A 377 -17.60 12.25 -9.13
CA VAL A 377 -16.41 11.60 -9.68
C VAL A 377 -16.36 11.85 -11.19
N ALA A 378 -15.39 12.63 -11.65
CA ALA A 378 -15.19 12.86 -13.08
C ALA A 378 -14.71 11.55 -13.74
N SER A 379 -15.49 11.05 -14.71
CA SER A 379 -15.08 9.89 -15.51
C SER A 379 -13.93 10.27 -16.43
N TYR A 380 -12.72 9.82 -16.10
CA TYR A 380 -11.56 9.90 -17.00
C TYR A 380 -11.57 8.68 -17.93
N SER A 381 -11.65 8.94 -19.24
CA SER A 381 -11.51 7.93 -20.28
C SER A 381 -10.15 8.18 -20.95
N PRO A 382 -9.14 7.31 -20.74
CA PRO A 382 -7.81 7.56 -21.28
C PRO A 382 -7.88 7.67 -22.80
N GLN A 383 -7.26 8.71 -23.37
CA GLN A 383 -7.23 8.89 -24.83
C GLN A 383 -6.40 7.80 -25.54
N ARG A 384 -5.68 6.94 -24.79
CA ARG A 384 -4.83 5.86 -25.33
C ARG A 384 -4.97 4.57 -24.53
N ARG A 385 -4.70 3.42 -25.18
CA ARG A 385 -4.74 2.11 -24.53
C ARG A 385 -3.62 1.99 -23.50
N LEU A 386 -3.99 1.78 -22.24
CA LEU A 386 -3.06 1.46 -21.15
C LEU A 386 -2.38 0.11 -21.43
N ARG A 387 -1.08 0.01 -21.13
CA ARG A 387 -0.27 -1.22 -21.26
C ARG A 387 -0.79 -2.38 -20.39
N SER A 388 -1.61 -2.08 -19.37
CA SER A 388 -2.17 -3.03 -18.42
C SER A 388 -3.52 -3.64 -18.84
N SER A 389 -4.02 -3.41 -20.07
CA SER A 389 -5.33 -3.92 -20.48
C SER A 389 -5.43 -5.46 -20.60
N SER A 390 -4.36 -6.21 -20.31
CA SER A 390 -4.36 -7.68 -20.41
C SER A 390 -3.87 -8.44 -19.18
N GLU A 391 -3.36 -7.81 -18.10
CA GLU A 391 -2.92 -8.56 -16.92
C GLU A 391 -3.24 -7.82 -15.61
N THR A 392 -4.20 -8.35 -14.87
CA THR A 392 -4.49 -7.98 -13.48
C THR A 392 -3.37 -8.46 -12.56
N LEU A 393 -2.48 -7.56 -12.16
CA LEU A 393 -1.51 -7.78 -11.09
C LEU A 393 -1.60 -6.63 -10.08
N PHE A 394 -2.11 -6.94 -8.88
CA PHE A 394 -2.19 -6.06 -7.71
C PHE A 394 -1.24 -6.59 -6.63
N VAL A 395 -0.30 -5.77 -6.14
CA VAL A 395 0.30 -5.90 -4.81
C VAL A 395 0.59 -4.50 -4.25
N VAL A 396 0.16 -4.24 -3.01
CA VAL A 396 0.51 -3.07 -2.18
C VAL A 396 1.21 -3.61 -0.93
N LEU A 397 2.31 -2.99 -0.51
CA LEU A 397 2.99 -3.25 0.77
C LEU A 397 3.42 -1.94 1.43
N ALA A 398 3.31 -1.88 2.77
CA ALA A 398 3.56 -0.69 3.59
C ALA A 398 4.62 -0.94 4.68
N GLY A 399 5.59 -0.02 4.80
CA GLY A 399 6.48 0.23 5.94
C GLY A 399 7.96 0.31 5.57
N LEU A 400 8.64 1.37 6.01
CA LEU A 400 9.80 1.90 5.27
C LEU A 400 11.16 1.22 5.53
N PHE A 401 11.35 0.47 6.62
CA PHE A 401 12.63 -0.24 6.85
C PHE A 401 12.45 -1.63 7.47
N THR A 402 11.52 -1.78 8.41
CA THR A 402 11.14 -3.11 8.96
C THR A 402 10.40 -3.95 7.93
N THR A 403 9.50 -3.36 7.12
CA THR A 403 8.79 -4.09 6.06
C THR A 403 9.70 -4.40 4.89
N ALA A 404 10.61 -3.53 4.48
CA ALA A 404 11.63 -3.90 3.49
C ALA A 404 12.51 -5.07 3.99
N SER A 405 12.91 -5.05 5.27
CA SER A 405 13.58 -6.19 5.91
C SER A 405 12.68 -7.43 6.04
N HIS A 406 11.37 -7.30 6.23
CA HIS A 406 10.44 -8.42 6.38
C HIS A 406 10.08 -9.02 5.02
N ILE A 407 9.83 -8.20 3.99
CA ILE A 407 9.66 -8.60 2.59
C ILE A 407 10.84 -9.44 2.12
N LEU A 408 12.06 -8.95 2.37
CA LEU A 408 13.29 -9.68 2.04
C LEU A 408 13.54 -10.92 2.90
N LYS A 409 12.89 -11.04 4.08
CA LYS A 409 13.00 -12.20 4.98
C LYS A 409 11.91 -13.24 4.79
N SER A 410 10.68 -12.87 4.42
CA SER A 410 9.49 -13.74 4.54
C SER A 410 8.52 -13.74 3.35
N GLN A 411 8.68 -12.91 2.31
CA GLN A 411 7.72 -12.90 1.17
C GLN A 411 8.39 -12.90 -0.21
N ARG A 412 7.90 -13.81 -1.07
CA ARG A 412 8.26 -13.96 -2.48
C ARG A 412 7.54 -12.90 -3.33
N LEU A 413 8.25 -11.89 -3.85
CA LEU A 413 7.64 -10.90 -4.76
C LEU A 413 7.63 -11.42 -6.21
N PRO A 414 6.53 -11.28 -6.97
CA PRO A 414 6.55 -11.43 -8.42
C PRO A 414 7.22 -10.20 -9.06
N THR A 415 8.20 -10.41 -9.94
CA THR A 415 8.87 -9.34 -10.69
C THR A 415 7.99 -8.84 -11.83
N SER A 416 7.75 -7.52 -11.91
CA SER A 416 7.13 -6.87 -13.08
C SER A 416 8.00 -7.07 -14.34
N THR A 417 7.37 -7.04 -15.52
CA THR A 417 8.06 -7.07 -16.82
C THR A 417 9.11 -5.95 -16.97
N VAL A 418 8.93 -4.81 -16.30
CA VAL A 418 9.91 -3.70 -16.27
C VAL A 418 11.21 -4.09 -15.57
N LEU A 419 11.17 -4.97 -14.56
CA LEU A 419 12.37 -5.50 -13.89
C LEU A 419 13.02 -6.65 -14.68
N THR A 420 12.26 -7.38 -15.49
CA THR A 420 12.81 -8.50 -16.27
C THR A 420 13.65 -8.07 -17.49
N SER A 421 13.40 -6.87 -18.04
CA SER A 421 14.09 -6.40 -19.25
C SER A 421 15.56 -6.00 -18.99
N PRO A 422 15.91 -5.23 -17.94
CA PRO A 422 17.30 -4.94 -17.60
C PRO A 422 18.06 -6.18 -17.13
N VAL A 423 17.40 -7.09 -16.41
CA VAL A 423 18.00 -8.35 -15.92
C VAL A 423 18.42 -9.26 -17.08
N ASN A 424 17.66 -9.28 -18.19
CA ASN A 424 18.00 -10.04 -19.39
C ASN A 424 19.11 -9.40 -20.25
N LEU A 425 19.28 -8.08 -20.17
CA LEU A 425 20.32 -7.34 -20.90
C LEU A 425 21.73 -7.47 -20.27
N ILE A 426 21.82 -7.98 -19.03
CA ILE A 426 23.07 -8.20 -18.29
C ILE A 426 23.60 -9.64 -18.48
N ASN A 427 23.22 -10.35 -19.55
CA ASN A 427 23.99 -11.50 -20.01
C ASN A 427 25.31 -11.00 -20.64
N ILE A 428 26.23 -10.53 -19.79
CA ILE A 428 27.61 -10.26 -20.14
C ILE A 428 28.23 -11.62 -20.53
N PRO A 429 28.87 -11.75 -21.71
CA PRO A 429 29.55 -12.98 -22.09
C PRO A 429 30.56 -13.36 -21.00
N THR A 430 30.67 -14.66 -20.73
CA THR A 430 31.54 -15.28 -19.71
C THR A 430 33.03 -14.95 -19.81
N SER A 431 33.43 -14.13 -20.78
CA SER A 431 34.76 -13.55 -20.94
C SER A 431 34.74 -12.05 -20.66
N ASN A 432 34.72 -11.66 -19.38
CA ASN A 432 35.13 -10.31 -18.98
C ASN A 432 36.67 -10.26 -18.96
N PRO A 433 37.34 -9.38 -19.75
CA PRO A 433 38.81 -9.29 -19.78
C PRO A 433 39.44 -8.87 -18.44
N TYR A 434 38.64 -8.47 -17.45
CA TYR A 434 39.09 -8.01 -16.13
C TYR A 434 38.85 -9.02 -14.99
N GLY A 435 38.40 -10.26 -15.27
CA GLY A 435 38.36 -11.35 -14.27
C GLY A 435 37.31 -11.23 -13.16
N TRP A 436 36.31 -10.36 -13.31
CA TRP A 436 35.25 -10.17 -12.32
C TRP A 436 34.27 -11.35 -12.26
N THR A 437 33.93 -11.78 -11.05
CA THR A 437 32.85 -12.74 -10.82
C THR A 437 31.51 -12.14 -11.23
N ASN A 438 30.72 -12.93 -11.97
CA ASN A 438 29.43 -12.53 -12.52
C ASN A 438 28.44 -12.15 -11.38
N PRO A 439 27.80 -10.96 -11.38
CA PRO A 439 26.82 -10.55 -10.36
C PRO A 439 25.65 -11.52 -10.17
N SER A 440 25.39 -12.34 -11.20
CA SER A 440 24.34 -13.35 -11.20
C SER A 440 24.50 -14.43 -10.12
N SER A 441 25.68 -14.69 -9.56
CA SER A 441 25.83 -15.69 -8.49
C SER A 441 25.24 -15.27 -7.13
N HIS A 442 25.06 -13.96 -6.91
CA HIS A 442 24.55 -13.41 -5.64
C HIS A 442 23.14 -12.81 -5.77
N LEU A 443 22.68 -12.52 -6.98
CA LEU A 443 21.39 -11.88 -7.27
C LEU A 443 20.41 -12.75 -8.08
N THR A 444 20.86 -13.86 -8.68
CA THR A 444 20.01 -14.80 -9.43
C THR A 444 20.30 -16.27 -9.07
N PRO A 445 19.30 -17.18 -9.13
CA PRO A 445 19.58 -18.61 -9.21
C PRO A 445 20.47 -18.92 -10.43
N THR A 446 21.24 -20.01 -10.39
CA THR A 446 22.24 -20.44 -11.38
C THR A 446 21.70 -20.80 -12.78
N THR A 447 20.51 -20.32 -13.15
CA THR A 447 19.84 -20.57 -14.44
C THR A 447 19.23 -19.27 -14.99
N PRO A 448 19.31 -19.04 -16.32
CA PRO A 448 18.80 -17.82 -16.93
C PRO A 448 17.28 -17.68 -16.74
N PRO A 449 16.74 -16.48 -16.44
CA PRO A 449 15.34 -16.32 -16.10
C PRO A 449 14.45 -16.39 -17.35
N ALA A 450 13.68 -17.48 -17.46
CA ALA A 450 12.57 -17.58 -18.39
C ALA A 450 11.29 -16.96 -17.77
N ARG A 451 10.82 -15.84 -18.34
CA ARG A 451 9.52 -15.16 -18.09
C ARG A 451 9.26 -14.59 -16.68
N ALA A 452 8.35 -13.61 -16.64
CA ALA A 452 8.01 -12.69 -15.54
C ALA A 452 7.35 -13.34 -14.29
N SER A 453 8.00 -14.35 -13.73
CA SER A 453 7.51 -15.08 -12.55
C SER A 453 8.62 -15.56 -11.61
N VAL A 454 9.80 -14.91 -11.63
CA VAL A 454 10.90 -15.26 -10.73
C VAL A 454 10.75 -14.52 -9.41
N HIS A 455 10.65 -15.28 -8.33
CA HIS A 455 10.66 -14.77 -6.97
C HIS A 455 12.11 -14.53 -6.52
N ALA A 456 12.55 -13.28 -6.45
CA ALA A 456 13.87 -12.94 -5.93
C ALA A 456 13.81 -12.84 -4.39
N TRP A 457 14.65 -13.62 -3.69
CA TRP A 457 14.79 -13.60 -2.24
C TRP A 457 16.28 -13.50 -1.89
N SER A 458 16.62 -12.59 -0.97
CA SER A 458 17.96 -12.54 -0.38
C SER A 458 17.87 -12.06 1.07
N PRO A 459 18.43 -12.81 2.04
CA PRO A 459 18.44 -12.39 3.45
C PRO A 459 19.43 -11.24 3.72
N THR A 460 20.33 -10.96 2.77
CA THR A 460 21.42 -9.98 2.95
C THR A 460 20.97 -8.52 3.05
N PRO A 461 20.06 -7.98 2.20
CA PRO A 461 19.66 -6.57 2.32
C PRO A 461 18.74 -6.35 3.54
N ALA A 462 18.04 -7.38 4.01
CA ALA A 462 17.25 -7.31 5.23
C ALA A 462 18.11 -7.06 6.48
N ASN A 463 19.30 -7.69 6.55
CA ASN A 463 20.23 -7.49 7.65
C ASN A 463 20.86 -6.10 7.61
N THR A 464 21.17 -5.60 6.40
CA THR A 464 21.62 -4.22 6.19
C THR A 464 20.58 -3.19 6.67
N LEU A 465 19.32 -3.35 6.28
CA LEU A 465 18.24 -2.44 6.70
C LEU A 465 17.98 -2.53 8.21
N LYS A 466 18.08 -3.73 8.81
CA LYS A 466 17.97 -3.89 10.26
C LYS A 466 19.08 -3.13 10.99
N GLU A 467 20.30 -3.18 10.47
CA GLU A 467 21.43 -2.48 11.08
C GLU A 467 21.31 -0.95 10.96
N LEU A 468 20.87 -0.45 9.80
CA LEU A 468 20.53 0.96 9.64
C LEU A 468 19.41 1.38 10.60
N ALA A 469 18.39 0.55 10.78
CA ALA A 469 17.28 0.85 11.69
C ALA A 469 17.68 0.85 13.17
N THR A 470 18.61 -0.03 13.59
CA THR A 470 19.02 -0.13 14.99
C THR A 470 20.13 0.83 15.37
N LYS A 471 21.08 1.09 14.46
CA LYS A 471 22.27 1.92 14.73
C LYS A 471 22.20 3.30 14.06
N GLY A 472 21.14 3.60 13.31
CA GLY A 472 21.04 4.82 12.51
C GLY A 472 22.16 4.94 11.48
N LYS A 473 22.55 6.18 11.15
CA LYS A 473 23.62 6.51 10.19
C LYS A 473 24.92 5.73 10.45
N ALA A 474 25.35 5.63 11.71
CA ALA A 474 26.59 4.94 12.09
C ALA A 474 26.61 3.46 11.67
N GLY A 475 25.44 2.80 11.63
CA GLY A 475 25.32 1.42 11.16
C GLY A 475 25.76 1.23 9.71
N PHE A 476 25.56 2.24 8.86
CA PHE A 476 25.93 2.19 7.45
C PHE A 476 27.33 2.75 7.17
N TYR A 477 27.71 3.84 7.85
CA TYR A 477 28.91 4.62 7.50
C TYR A 477 30.17 4.32 8.34
N GLU A 478 30.08 3.56 9.44
CA GLU A 478 31.23 3.29 10.32
C GLU A 478 31.44 1.81 10.70
N GLY A 479 30.49 0.93 10.39
CA GLY A 479 30.54 -0.50 10.78
C GLY A 479 30.81 -1.46 9.63
N ARG A 480 30.37 -2.72 9.79
CA ARG A 480 30.57 -3.80 8.81
C ARG A 480 30.15 -3.44 7.38
N ILE A 481 29.14 -2.58 7.23
CA ILE A 481 28.64 -2.14 5.92
C ILE A 481 29.68 -1.23 5.27
N ALA A 482 30.23 -0.27 6.00
CA ALA A 482 31.28 0.63 5.52
C ALA A 482 32.55 -0.14 5.14
N GLU A 483 32.96 -1.09 5.97
CA GLU A 483 34.08 -1.99 5.68
C GLU A 483 33.87 -2.78 4.39
N ALA A 484 32.70 -3.39 4.23
CA ALA A 484 32.36 -4.15 3.02
C ALA A 484 32.32 -3.25 1.77
N VAL A 485 31.84 -2.01 1.88
CA VAL A 485 31.83 -1.05 0.78
C VAL A 485 33.27 -0.71 0.36
N VAL A 486 34.12 -0.33 1.32
CA VAL A 486 35.51 0.05 1.06
C VAL A 486 36.32 -1.12 0.49
N GLU A 487 36.17 -2.32 1.04
CA GLU A 487 36.79 -3.53 0.51
C GLU A 487 36.39 -3.78 -0.95
N SER A 488 35.08 -3.66 -1.26
CA SER A 488 34.57 -3.89 -2.62
C SER A 488 35.08 -2.85 -3.63
N VAL A 489 35.16 -1.59 -3.21
CA VAL A 489 35.69 -0.51 -4.07
C VAL A 489 37.20 -0.70 -4.30
N ARG A 490 37.96 -1.04 -3.26
CA ARG A 490 39.42 -1.26 -3.35
C ARG A 490 39.78 -2.50 -4.15
N ALA A 491 39.00 -3.57 -4.03
CA ALA A 491 39.14 -4.75 -4.88
C ALA A 491 39.02 -4.39 -6.38
N GLY A 492 38.30 -3.32 -6.70
CA GLY A 492 38.22 -2.74 -8.04
C GLY A 492 39.21 -1.67 -8.41
N GLY A 493 40.26 -1.47 -7.61
CA GLY A 493 41.25 -0.42 -7.83
C GLY A 493 40.79 0.99 -7.45
N GLY A 494 39.62 1.12 -6.80
CA GLY A 494 39.15 2.41 -6.29
C GLY A 494 39.88 2.84 -5.01
N VAL A 495 39.84 4.14 -4.73
CA VAL A 495 40.64 4.78 -3.66
C VAL A 495 39.84 5.16 -2.41
N MET A 496 38.56 4.75 -2.33
CA MET A 496 37.69 5.08 -1.19
C MET A 496 38.26 4.52 0.13
N THR A 497 38.13 5.31 1.19
CA THR A 497 38.55 4.97 2.55
C THR A 497 37.36 4.93 3.51
N LEU A 498 37.55 4.32 4.68
CA LEU A 498 36.55 4.36 5.76
C LEU A 498 36.32 5.78 6.24
N ASP A 499 37.36 6.61 6.27
CA ASP A 499 37.25 8.02 6.65
C ASP A 499 36.40 8.83 5.66
N ASP A 500 36.36 8.45 4.38
CA ASP A 500 35.46 9.09 3.40
C ASP A 500 33.99 8.81 3.73
N LEU A 501 33.66 7.55 4.07
CA LEU A 501 32.31 7.18 4.48
C LEU A 501 31.94 7.83 5.83
N LYS A 502 32.85 7.80 6.80
CA LYS A 502 32.62 8.39 8.13
C LYS A 502 32.40 9.90 8.07
N ARG A 503 33.14 10.61 7.22
CA ARG A 503 33.00 12.06 7.02
C ARG A 503 31.77 12.45 6.20
N HIS A 504 31.11 11.50 5.54
CA HIS A 504 29.93 11.79 4.74
C HIS A 504 28.82 12.40 5.60
N ASN A 505 28.21 13.48 5.13
CA ASN A 505 27.03 14.08 5.74
C ASN A 505 26.03 14.54 4.68
N SER A 506 24.76 14.62 5.07
CA SER A 506 23.70 15.22 4.26
C SER A 506 23.65 16.72 4.54
N THR A 507 23.57 17.53 3.49
CA THR A 507 23.45 18.99 3.58
C THR A 507 21.99 19.42 3.44
N MET A 508 21.62 20.48 4.14
CA MET A 508 20.38 21.22 3.90
C MET A 508 20.77 22.41 3.03
N GLU A 509 20.24 22.47 1.82
CA GLU A 509 20.57 23.49 0.84
C GLU A 509 19.31 24.33 0.57
N ASP A 510 19.50 25.62 0.30
CA ASP A 510 18.40 26.49 -0.14
C ASP A 510 18.06 26.19 -1.61
N PRO A 511 16.78 25.96 -1.95
CA PRO A 511 16.38 25.70 -3.31
C PRO A 511 16.51 26.95 -4.18
N ILE A 512 16.80 26.74 -5.46
CA ILE A 512 16.78 27.80 -6.48
C ILE A 512 15.41 27.83 -7.15
N CYS A 513 15.02 28.99 -7.66
CA CYS A 513 13.75 29.14 -8.35
C CYS A 513 13.77 30.16 -9.48
N THR A 514 12.76 30.09 -10.33
CA THR A 514 12.37 31.21 -11.20
C THR A 514 10.86 31.39 -11.22
N SER A 515 10.43 32.64 -11.44
CA SER A 515 9.02 32.95 -11.71
C SER A 515 8.75 32.72 -13.20
N PHE A 516 7.63 32.07 -13.51
CA PHE A 516 7.18 31.79 -14.87
C PHE A 516 5.67 31.97 -14.92
N ARG A 517 5.17 32.97 -15.65
CA ARG A 517 3.71 33.22 -15.82
C ARG A 517 2.91 33.18 -14.49
N GLY A 518 3.46 33.76 -13.42
CA GLY A 518 2.85 33.89 -12.09
C GLY A 518 3.00 32.68 -11.15
N ILE A 519 3.59 31.58 -11.61
CA ILE A 519 4.05 30.49 -10.74
C ILE A 519 5.54 30.63 -10.45
N LYS A 520 5.99 30.05 -9.34
CA LYS A 520 7.40 29.93 -9.00
C LYS A 520 7.79 28.46 -9.04
N VAL A 521 8.77 28.13 -9.88
CA VAL A 521 9.27 26.77 -10.08
C VAL A 521 10.52 26.59 -9.24
N TRP A 522 10.53 25.59 -8.37
CA TRP A 522 11.59 25.32 -7.41
C TRP A 522 12.36 24.04 -7.76
N GLU A 523 13.67 24.14 -7.68
CA GLU A 523 14.63 23.08 -7.98
C GLU A 523 15.74 23.03 -6.93
N CYS A 524 16.41 21.88 -6.83
CA CYS A 524 17.67 21.80 -6.08
C CYS A 524 18.75 22.68 -6.73
N PRO A 525 19.63 23.32 -5.94
CA PRO A 525 20.75 24.09 -6.47
C PRO A 525 21.79 23.19 -7.18
N PRO A 526 22.75 23.79 -7.92
CA PRO A 526 23.96 23.09 -8.34
C PRO A 526 24.59 22.35 -7.16
N ASN A 527 25.16 21.16 -7.33
CA ASN A 527 25.52 20.42 -8.56
C ASN A 527 24.35 19.73 -9.30
N GLY A 528 23.09 19.94 -8.89
CA GLY A 528 21.92 19.40 -9.60
C GLY A 528 21.63 20.09 -10.93
N GLN A 529 21.12 19.33 -11.90
CA GLN A 529 20.72 19.86 -13.22
C GLN A 529 19.37 20.61 -13.23
N GLY A 530 18.78 20.90 -12.07
CA GLY A 530 17.46 21.57 -11.99
C GLY A 530 17.53 22.99 -12.55
N ILE A 531 18.72 23.61 -12.51
CA ILE A 531 19.00 24.88 -13.18
C ILE A 531 18.66 24.85 -14.68
N THR A 532 18.76 23.70 -15.36
CA THR A 532 18.39 23.55 -16.77
C THR A 532 16.88 23.75 -16.98
N THR A 533 16.05 23.24 -16.07
CA THR A 533 14.58 23.45 -16.09
C THR A 533 14.27 24.94 -15.97
N LEU A 534 14.86 25.61 -15.00
CA LEU A 534 14.62 27.04 -14.73
C LEU A 534 15.13 27.95 -15.86
N LEU A 535 16.33 27.67 -16.39
CA LEU A 535 16.89 28.35 -17.57
C LEU A 535 15.95 28.24 -18.76
N THR A 536 15.45 27.02 -19.03
CA THR A 536 14.57 26.78 -20.17
C THR A 536 13.28 27.58 -20.01
N LEU A 537 12.64 27.54 -18.84
CA LEU A 537 11.42 28.30 -18.58
C LEU A 537 11.62 29.81 -18.71
N ASN A 538 12.76 30.34 -18.26
CA ASN A 538 13.09 31.75 -18.45
C ASN A 538 13.22 32.12 -19.93
N ILE A 539 13.89 31.29 -20.75
CA ILE A 539 14.01 31.53 -22.19
C ILE A 539 12.63 31.46 -22.85
N LEU A 540 11.79 30.49 -22.47
CA LEU A 540 10.45 30.32 -23.02
C LEU A 540 9.50 31.48 -22.66
N GLU A 541 9.72 32.16 -21.54
CA GLU A 541 8.92 33.33 -21.15
C GLU A 541 9.13 34.52 -22.10
N GLU A 542 10.29 34.60 -22.76
CA GLU A 542 10.63 35.65 -23.73
C GLU A 542 10.11 35.36 -25.14
N LEU A 543 9.55 34.16 -25.37
CA LEU A 543 9.05 33.73 -26.69
C LEU A 543 7.52 33.82 -26.76
N ASP A 544 7.01 34.15 -27.94
CA ASP A 544 5.57 34.09 -28.22
C ASP A 544 5.14 32.64 -28.48
N LEU A 545 4.50 32.05 -27.47
CA LEU A 545 3.96 30.69 -27.50
C LEU A 545 2.43 30.68 -27.51
N ASP A 546 1.79 31.84 -27.45
CA ASP A 546 0.35 31.95 -27.34
C ASP A 546 -0.30 31.56 -28.69
N GLY A 547 -1.40 30.81 -28.63
CA GLY A 547 -2.08 30.30 -29.83
C GLY A 547 -1.41 29.10 -30.52
N LEU A 548 -0.20 28.71 -30.12
CA LEU A 548 0.42 27.46 -30.57
C LEU A 548 -0.17 26.26 -29.81
N GLY A 549 -0.35 25.13 -30.50
CA GLY A 549 -0.84 23.89 -29.87
C GLY A 549 0.30 23.02 -29.30
N PRO A 550 0.03 22.14 -28.32
CA PRO A 550 1.05 21.27 -27.70
C PRO A 550 1.73 20.28 -28.67
N ALA A 551 1.09 19.99 -29.80
CA ALA A 551 1.62 19.15 -30.87
C ALA A 551 1.99 19.93 -32.15
N SER A 552 1.96 21.27 -32.10
CA SER A 552 2.34 22.10 -33.25
C SER A 552 3.86 22.06 -33.47
N PRO A 553 4.32 22.03 -34.73
CA PRO A 553 5.75 22.00 -35.02
C PRO A 553 6.49 23.24 -34.50
N GLU A 554 5.84 24.41 -34.52
CA GLU A 554 6.42 25.67 -34.02
C GLU A 554 6.66 25.60 -32.50
N TYR A 555 5.68 25.11 -31.73
CA TYR A 555 5.84 24.96 -30.28
C TYR A 555 6.98 23.99 -29.93
N ILE A 556 7.00 22.81 -30.58
CA ILE A 556 8.03 21.79 -30.35
C ILE A 556 9.41 22.34 -30.73
N HIS A 557 9.51 23.06 -31.85
CA HIS A 557 10.76 23.68 -32.29
C HIS A 557 11.28 24.68 -31.25
N LEU A 558 10.47 25.65 -30.82
CA LEU A 558 10.90 26.68 -29.86
C LEU A 558 11.33 26.07 -28.52
N VAL A 559 10.59 25.07 -28.02
CA VAL A 559 10.96 24.36 -26.78
C VAL A 559 12.23 23.54 -26.95
N ALA A 560 12.41 22.85 -28.08
CA ALA A 560 13.63 22.10 -28.36
C ALA A 560 14.86 23.01 -28.45
N GLU A 561 14.75 24.17 -29.10
CA GLU A 561 15.86 25.14 -29.19
C GLU A 561 16.20 25.77 -27.83
N ALA A 562 15.19 26.12 -27.02
CA ALA A 562 15.40 26.61 -25.66
C ALA A 562 16.08 25.55 -24.76
N LEU A 563 15.70 24.27 -24.91
CA LEU A 563 16.34 23.15 -24.22
C LEU A 563 17.80 22.98 -24.66
N LYS A 564 18.12 23.07 -25.97
CA LYS A 564 19.50 23.00 -26.46
C LYS A 564 20.38 24.08 -25.83
N LEU A 565 19.92 25.33 -25.81
CA LEU A 565 20.67 26.44 -25.20
C LEU A 565 20.87 26.23 -23.70
N SER A 566 19.83 25.78 -23.00
CA SER A 566 19.88 25.56 -21.54
C SER A 566 20.77 24.38 -21.16
N PHE A 567 20.73 23.28 -21.92
CA PHE A 567 21.64 22.16 -21.71
C PHE A 567 23.10 22.56 -21.95
N SER A 568 23.36 23.31 -23.04
CA SER A 568 24.72 23.82 -23.32
C SER A 568 25.26 24.62 -22.14
N ASP A 569 24.47 25.50 -21.55
CA ASP A 569 24.89 26.32 -20.41
C ASP A 569 25.05 25.47 -19.15
N SER A 570 24.10 24.57 -18.86
CA SER A 570 24.17 23.72 -17.67
C SER A 570 25.32 22.73 -17.69
N LEU A 571 25.64 22.13 -18.85
CA LEU A 571 26.76 21.21 -18.98
C LEU A 571 28.10 21.93 -18.79
N GLN A 572 28.19 23.20 -19.21
CA GLN A 572 29.39 24.02 -19.07
C GLN A 572 29.60 24.53 -17.64
N PHE A 573 28.54 25.00 -16.97
CA PHE A 573 28.65 25.77 -15.73
C PHE A 573 28.19 25.03 -14.48
N CYS A 574 27.30 24.03 -14.59
CA CYS A 574 26.78 23.34 -13.41
C CYS A 574 27.83 22.38 -12.83
N ALA A 575 28.21 22.62 -11.59
CA ALA A 575 29.20 21.86 -10.84
C ALA A 575 28.95 22.00 -9.33
N ASP A 576 29.80 21.42 -8.50
CA ASP A 576 29.69 21.53 -7.04
C ASP A 576 30.05 22.95 -6.55
N PRO A 577 29.07 23.73 -6.04
CA PRO A 577 29.32 25.09 -5.56
C PRO A 577 30.19 25.12 -4.30
N ALA A 578 30.38 23.99 -3.61
CA ALA A 578 31.27 23.91 -2.45
C ALA A 578 32.76 23.94 -2.84
N VAL A 579 33.09 23.72 -4.12
CA VAL A 579 34.48 23.63 -4.61
C VAL A 579 34.77 24.65 -5.71
N VAL A 580 33.79 24.97 -6.56
CA VAL A 580 33.95 25.92 -7.66
C VAL A 580 32.85 26.98 -7.62
N HIS A 581 33.14 28.18 -8.14
CA HIS A 581 32.11 29.21 -8.28
C HIS A 581 31.17 28.86 -9.45
N VAL A 582 29.88 28.71 -9.15
CA VAL A 582 28.83 28.54 -10.16
C VAL A 582 28.03 29.85 -10.25
N PRO A 583 27.93 30.49 -11.43
CA PRO A 583 27.25 31.78 -11.59
C PRO A 583 25.71 31.63 -11.65
N THR A 584 25.11 30.97 -10.67
CA THR A 584 23.69 30.58 -10.65
C THR A 584 22.75 31.77 -10.82
N GLU A 585 22.98 32.86 -10.09
CA GLU A 585 22.14 34.08 -10.18
C GLU A 585 22.19 34.71 -11.58
N GLY A 586 23.39 34.78 -12.17
CA GLY A 586 23.58 35.31 -13.52
C GLY A 586 22.89 34.45 -14.59
N LEU A 587 23.02 33.13 -14.48
CA LEU A 587 22.35 32.17 -15.36
C LEU A 587 20.82 32.28 -15.26
N LEU A 588 20.27 32.45 -14.06
CA LEU A 588 18.82 32.54 -13.84
C LEU A 588 18.23 33.95 -14.02
N SER A 589 19.06 34.96 -14.33
CA SER A 589 18.58 36.32 -14.57
C SER A 589 17.71 36.42 -15.82
N LYS A 590 16.69 37.29 -15.77
CA LYS A 590 15.79 37.54 -16.91
C LYS A 590 16.55 38.22 -18.06
N GLU A 591 17.52 39.06 -17.75
CA GLU A 591 18.39 39.71 -18.74
C GLU A 591 19.24 38.69 -19.51
N TYR A 592 19.74 37.65 -18.84
CA TYR A 592 20.47 36.57 -19.51
C TYR A 592 19.53 35.76 -20.40
N ALA A 593 18.35 35.40 -19.91
CA ALA A 593 17.35 34.67 -20.68
C ALA A 593 16.91 35.42 -21.95
N SER A 594 16.68 36.73 -21.85
CA SER A 594 16.37 37.59 -22.99
C SER A 594 17.50 37.62 -24.02
N LYS A 595 18.77 37.65 -23.58
CA LYS A 595 19.90 37.51 -24.52
C LYS A 595 19.92 36.15 -25.20
N ARG A 596 19.68 35.06 -24.45
CA ARG A 596 19.70 33.70 -24.98
C ARG A 596 18.54 33.44 -25.95
N SER A 597 17.35 33.99 -25.70
CA SER A 597 16.19 33.82 -26.58
C SER A 597 16.44 34.39 -27.98
N THR A 598 17.21 35.48 -28.12
CA THR A 598 17.58 36.04 -29.45
C THR A 598 18.38 35.09 -30.34
N LEU A 599 19.00 34.04 -29.79
CA LEU A 599 19.74 33.04 -30.55
C LEU A 599 18.83 32.00 -31.21
N ILE A 600 17.56 31.94 -30.83
CA ILE A 600 16.58 31.00 -31.37
C ILE A 600 16.05 31.55 -32.69
N ASN A 601 16.32 30.85 -33.79
CA ASN A 601 15.69 31.15 -35.06
C ASN A 601 14.37 30.39 -35.16
N HIS A 602 13.25 31.12 -35.14
CA HIS A 602 11.88 30.59 -35.12
C HIS A 602 11.50 29.65 -36.29
N LYS A 603 12.32 29.59 -37.35
CA LYS A 603 12.04 28.80 -38.56
C LYS A 603 13.12 27.78 -38.88
N GLN A 604 14.25 27.80 -38.17
CA GLN A 604 15.39 26.96 -38.50
C GLN A 604 16.09 26.45 -37.26
N ALA A 605 16.25 25.14 -37.16
CA ALA A 605 16.97 24.49 -36.07
C ALA A 605 18.44 24.92 -36.03
N SER A 606 18.96 25.19 -34.83
CA SER A 606 20.37 25.44 -34.62
C SER A 606 21.22 24.22 -35.02
N LYS A 607 22.38 24.51 -35.61
CA LYS A 607 23.40 23.49 -35.86
C LYS A 607 24.16 23.25 -34.57
N VAL A 608 24.10 22.02 -34.08
CA VAL A 608 24.87 21.58 -32.92
C VAL A 608 25.93 20.59 -33.40
N SER A 609 27.16 20.68 -32.89
CA SER A 609 28.21 19.71 -33.18
C SER A 609 27.90 18.37 -32.53
N HIS A 610 28.19 17.25 -33.20
CA HIS A 610 27.74 15.92 -32.80
C HIS A 610 28.52 15.33 -31.59
N GLY A 611 27.78 14.65 -30.70
CA GLY A 611 28.25 13.67 -29.71
C GLY A 611 27.41 12.36 -29.78
N SER A 612 27.80 11.27 -29.08
CA SER A 612 27.23 9.91 -29.22
C SER A 612 26.97 9.21 -27.85
N PRO A 613 26.35 8.01 -27.84
CA PRO A 613 24.98 7.81 -27.38
C PRO A 613 24.78 7.99 -25.86
N GLY A 614 23.77 8.77 -25.51
CA GLY A 614 23.28 8.90 -24.13
C GLY A 614 22.82 7.54 -23.58
N HIS A 615 23.24 7.25 -22.34
CA HIS A 615 22.77 6.10 -21.59
C HIS A 615 21.55 6.52 -20.76
N GLY A 616 20.46 5.75 -20.84
CA GLY A 616 19.28 5.97 -20.01
C GLY A 616 19.57 5.63 -18.55
N GLY A 617 19.42 6.61 -17.66
CA GLY A 617 19.57 6.39 -16.21
C GLY A 617 18.29 5.81 -15.59
N ASP A 618 18.44 4.90 -14.63
CA ASP A 618 17.29 4.35 -13.89
C ASP A 618 17.01 5.25 -12.66
N THR A 619 15.93 6.00 -12.80
CA THR A 619 15.32 6.91 -11.82
C THR A 619 14.59 6.16 -10.70
N VAL A 620 14.39 6.63 -9.47
CA VAL A 620 13.11 6.43 -8.76
C VAL A 620 12.63 7.76 -8.20
N TYR A 621 11.36 8.10 -8.44
CA TYR A 621 10.71 9.33 -8.00
C TYR A 621 9.41 9.01 -7.28
N PHE A 622 9.12 9.74 -6.19
CA PHE A 622 7.79 9.79 -5.59
C PHE A 622 7.52 11.17 -4.99
N CYS A 623 6.25 11.49 -4.80
CA CYS A 623 5.83 12.63 -3.99
C CYS A 623 4.70 12.27 -3.05
N ALA A 624 4.59 13.06 -1.98
CA ALA A 624 3.51 12.98 -1.01
C ALA A 624 3.09 14.39 -0.61
N VAL A 625 1.80 14.62 -0.45
CA VAL A 625 1.23 15.86 0.09
C VAL A 625 0.17 15.49 1.12
N ASP A 626 0.24 16.07 2.31
CA ASP A 626 -0.70 15.79 3.39
C ASP A 626 -1.79 16.87 3.53
N CYS A 627 -2.75 16.62 4.43
CA CYS A 627 -3.88 17.52 4.67
C CYS A 627 -3.50 18.82 5.41
N HIS A 628 -2.29 18.88 5.98
CA HIS A 628 -1.75 20.09 6.62
C HIS A 628 -1.02 20.98 5.60
N GLY A 629 -0.84 20.51 4.37
CA GLY A 629 -0.12 21.22 3.32
C GLY A 629 1.38 20.95 3.34
N ASN A 630 1.86 19.97 4.12
CA ASN A 630 3.24 19.50 3.99
C ASN A 630 3.37 18.76 2.66
N ALA A 631 4.46 18.99 1.94
CA ALA A 631 4.77 18.31 0.70
C ALA A 631 6.19 17.78 0.70
N CYS A 632 6.38 16.64 0.04
CA CYS A 632 7.69 16.04 -0.20
C CYS A 632 7.76 15.66 -1.68
N SER A 633 8.77 16.19 -2.37
CA SER A 633 9.19 15.76 -3.71
C SER A 633 10.52 15.05 -3.51
N PHE A 634 10.58 13.75 -3.81
CA PHE A 634 11.71 12.92 -3.45
C PHE A 634 12.18 12.08 -4.64
N THR A 635 13.49 12.11 -4.87
CA THR A 635 14.13 11.35 -5.94
C THR A 635 15.42 10.70 -5.46
N ASN A 636 15.65 9.43 -5.76
CA ASN A 636 16.89 8.72 -5.48
C ASN A 636 17.29 7.81 -6.66
N SER A 637 18.60 7.57 -6.84
CA SER A 637 19.10 6.71 -7.92
C SER A 637 20.57 6.35 -7.75
N THR A 638 20.93 5.16 -8.24
CA THR A 638 22.31 4.65 -8.37
C THR A 638 23.06 5.17 -9.61
N TYR A 639 22.46 6.12 -10.33
CA TYR A 639 22.78 6.61 -11.68
C TYR A 639 22.33 5.65 -12.78
N ASP A 640 23.17 4.71 -13.18
CA ASP A 640 22.75 3.64 -14.09
C ASP A 640 22.03 2.54 -13.31
N ALA A 641 21.20 1.74 -13.99
CA ALA A 641 20.32 0.71 -13.43
C ALA A 641 20.77 0.09 -12.10
N PHE A 642 21.79 -0.77 -12.13
CA PHE A 642 22.38 -1.38 -10.93
C PHE A 642 23.65 -0.65 -10.45
N GLY A 643 23.86 0.60 -10.89
CA GLY A 643 25.02 1.42 -10.60
C GLY A 643 26.29 0.83 -11.19
N SER A 644 27.34 0.70 -10.37
CA SER A 644 28.62 0.10 -10.79
C SER A 644 28.56 -1.42 -10.95
N GLY A 645 27.46 -2.05 -10.51
CA GLY A 645 27.36 -3.51 -10.41
C GLY A 645 28.17 -4.13 -9.25
N LEU A 646 28.95 -3.33 -8.52
CA LEU A 646 29.66 -3.78 -7.32
C LEU A 646 28.66 -4.03 -6.19
N VAL A 647 28.67 -5.23 -5.64
CA VAL A 647 27.81 -5.62 -4.51
C VAL A 647 28.69 -5.83 -3.28
N PRO A 648 28.59 -4.98 -2.25
CA PRO A 648 29.33 -5.20 -1.02
C PRO A 648 28.95 -6.53 -0.37
N LYS A 649 29.98 -7.30 -0.01
CA LYS A 649 29.83 -8.66 0.51
C LYS A 649 28.82 -8.68 1.67
N ASN A 650 27.87 -9.60 1.61
CA ASN A 650 26.83 -9.78 2.64
C ASN A 650 25.94 -8.55 2.92
N CYS A 651 25.92 -7.56 2.03
CA CYS A 651 25.12 -6.34 2.22
C CYS A 651 23.84 -6.27 1.36
N GLY A 652 23.83 -6.96 0.21
CA GLY A 652 22.62 -7.13 -0.61
C GLY A 652 22.15 -5.90 -1.39
N PHE A 653 23.01 -4.91 -1.59
CA PHE A 653 22.73 -3.74 -2.44
C PHE A 653 23.91 -3.49 -3.39
N THR A 654 23.66 -2.76 -4.48
CA THR A 654 24.72 -2.35 -5.42
C THR A 654 25.22 -0.94 -5.11
N LEU A 655 26.46 -0.64 -5.45
CA LEU A 655 27.03 0.70 -5.33
C LEU A 655 26.66 1.57 -6.53
N GLN A 656 26.41 2.85 -6.29
CA GLN A 656 26.19 3.82 -7.38
C GLN A 656 27.45 4.00 -8.24
N ASN A 657 27.28 4.39 -9.50
CA ASN A 657 28.37 4.82 -10.40
C ASN A 657 28.29 6.32 -10.74
N ARG A 658 27.70 7.13 -9.86
CA ARG A 658 27.48 8.58 -10.04
C ARG A 658 28.74 9.39 -10.40
N GLY A 659 29.92 8.92 -10.00
CA GLY A 659 31.20 9.54 -10.36
C GLY A 659 31.46 9.58 -11.88
N ALA A 660 30.78 8.77 -12.67
CA ALA A 660 30.84 8.81 -14.13
C ALA A 660 30.35 10.14 -14.73
N LEU A 661 29.62 10.96 -13.96
CA LEU A 661 29.17 12.28 -14.38
C LEU A 661 30.24 13.38 -14.25
N PHE A 662 31.45 13.09 -13.77
CA PHE A 662 32.55 14.05 -13.83
C PHE A 662 33.09 14.22 -15.25
N GLN A 663 33.60 15.41 -15.57
CA GLN A 663 34.32 15.70 -16.82
C GLN A 663 35.81 15.53 -16.62
N LEU A 664 36.52 14.83 -17.50
CA LEU A 664 37.96 14.60 -17.33
C LEU A 664 38.85 15.71 -17.90
N GLN A 665 38.27 16.77 -18.46
CA GLN A 665 38.98 17.96 -18.89
C GLN A 665 39.42 18.77 -17.65
N GLU A 666 40.72 19.04 -17.51
CA GLU A 666 41.31 19.62 -16.30
C GLU A 666 40.74 21.00 -15.93
N ASP A 667 40.41 21.82 -16.92
CA ASP A 667 39.87 23.17 -16.77
C ASP A 667 38.33 23.20 -16.64
N HIS A 668 37.66 22.06 -16.79
CA HIS A 668 36.20 22.01 -16.71
C HIS A 668 35.72 22.16 -15.25
N PRO A 669 34.70 23.01 -14.96
CA PRO A 669 34.20 23.23 -13.60
C PRO A 669 33.75 21.95 -12.89
N ASN A 670 33.33 20.93 -13.64
CA ASN A 670 32.95 19.60 -13.16
C ASN A 670 34.07 18.54 -13.26
N CYS A 671 35.35 18.96 -13.20
CA CYS A 671 36.50 18.05 -13.11
C CYS A 671 36.59 17.36 -11.72
N PRO A 672 36.94 16.05 -11.62
CA PRO A 672 37.08 15.37 -10.33
C PRO A 672 38.08 16.06 -9.41
N SER A 673 37.74 16.18 -8.13
CA SER A 673 38.68 16.58 -7.08
C SER A 673 38.25 16.01 -5.73
N GLY A 674 39.14 16.07 -4.74
CA GLY A 674 38.86 15.55 -3.39
C GLY A 674 37.62 16.19 -2.78
N SER A 675 36.73 15.36 -2.20
CA SER A 675 35.50 15.79 -1.53
C SER A 675 34.49 16.57 -2.40
N LYS A 676 34.68 16.59 -3.72
CA LYS A 676 33.75 17.23 -4.67
C LYS A 676 32.63 16.28 -5.08
N ARG A 677 31.42 16.80 -5.27
CA ARG A 677 30.26 16.10 -5.84
C ARG A 677 30.25 16.26 -7.36
N SER A 678 29.98 15.19 -8.12
CA SER A 678 29.86 15.27 -9.59
C SER A 678 28.55 15.95 -10.00
N PHE A 679 28.48 16.53 -11.20
CA PHE A 679 27.21 16.94 -11.82
C PHE A 679 26.12 15.89 -11.60
N HIS A 680 24.92 16.31 -11.21
CA HIS A 680 23.89 15.41 -10.71
C HIS A 680 22.61 15.52 -11.52
N THR A 681 22.17 14.40 -12.10
CA THR A 681 20.98 14.36 -12.95
C THR A 681 19.66 14.32 -12.17
N ILE A 682 19.67 14.00 -10.89
CA ILE A 682 18.45 13.86 -10.10
C ILE A 682 17.86 15.23 -9.73
N ILE A 683 16.59 15.46 -10.06
CA ILE A 683 15.89 16.73 -9.78
C ILE A 683 14.45 16.52 -9.26
N PRO A 684 14.21 16.60 -7.95
CA PRO A 684 12.86 16.76 -7.39
C PRO A 684 12.41 18.22 -7.49
N SER A 685 11.14 18.45 -7.84
CA SER A 685 10.63 19.81 -8.07
C SER A 685 9.35 20.11 -7.29
N MET A 686 9.13 21.41 -7.06
CA MET A 686 7.88 21.94 -6.51
C MET A 686 7.45 23.20 -7.26
N LEU A 687 6.14 23.46 -7.26
CA LEU A 687 5.54 24.69 -7.73
C LEU A 687 4.91 25.42 -6.55
N THR A 688 5.19 26.71 -6.41
CA THR A 688 4.41 27.62 -5.55
C THR A 688 3.82 28.75 -6.39
N ARG A 689 2.84 29.45 -5.84
CA ARG A 689 2.32 30.66 -6.45
C ARG A 689 3.26 31.81 -6.14
N ASP A 690 3.55 32.63 -7.15
CA ASP A 690 4.59 33.67 -7.02
C ASP A 690 4.20 34.79 -6.04
N GLU A 691 2.90 35.13 -5.94
CA GLU A 691 2.41 36.22 -5.07
C GLU A 691 2.54 35.94 -3.56
N ASP A 692 2.41 34.69 -3.13
CA ASP A 692 2.25 34.35 -1.70
C ASP A 692 2.87 33.00 -1.28
N ASP A 693 3.67 32.38 -2.15
CA ASP A 693 4.38 31.12 -1.94
C ASP A 693 3.50 29.93 -1.51
N VAL A 694 2.20 29.99 -1.80
CA VAL A 694 1.31 28.86 -1.56
C VAL A 694 1.67 27.70 -2.49
N LEU A 695 1.87 26.51 -1.91
CA LEU A 695 2.10 25.27 -2.66
C LEU A 695 1.02 25.03 -3.71
N LEU A 696 1.46 24.88 -4.96
CA LEU A 696 0.64 24.53 -6.12
C LEU A 696 0.82 23.05 -6.51
N ALA A 697 2.05 22.53 -6.49
CA ALA A 697 2.34 21.14 -6.82
C ALA A 697 3.67 20.63 -6.26
N ALA A 698 3.75 19.31 -6.04
CA ALA A 698 4.99 18.55 -5.90
C ALA A 698 5.06 17.54 -7.05
N TYR A 699 6.17 17.52 -7.80
CA TYR A 699 6.27 16.74 -9.03
C TYR A 699 7.73 16.42 -9.40
N GLY A 700 7.87 15.44 -10.29
CA GLY A 700 9.17 15.03 -10.81
C GLY A 700 9.00 14.06 -11.97
N ILE A 701 9.95 14.10 -12.89
CA ILE A 701 10.03 13.19 -14.04
C ILE A 701 11.36 12.45 -13.92
N MET A 702 11.34 11.12 -13.96
CA MET A 702 12.54 10.28 -13.94
C MET A 702 13.20 10.20 -15.33
N GLY A 703 14.51 9.92 -15.40
CA GLY A 703 15.18 9.51 -16.64
C GLY A 703 16.46 10.27 -17.01
N GLY A 704 17.42 10.45 -16.09
CA GLY A 704 18.72 11.05 -16.45
C GLY A 704 18.60 12.46 -17.06
N PHE A 705 19.11 12.69 -18.27
CA PHE A 705 18.99 13.97 -18.98
C PHE A 705 17.56 14.27 -19.50
N MET A 706 16.63 13.31 -19.41
CA MET A 706 15.21 13.55 -19.70
C MET A 706 14.52 14.36 -18.61
N GLN A 707 15.04 14.37 -17.37
CA GLN A 707 14.32 14.98 -16.24
C GLN A 707 13.99 16.47 -16.48
N PRO A 708 14.94 17.36 -16.86
CA PRO A 708 14.61 18.77 -17.11
C PRO A 708 13.60 18.93 -18.25
N GLN A 709 13.77 18.16 -19.32
CA GLN A 709 12.95 18.22 -20.52
C GLN A 709 11.50 17.83 -20.24
N GLY A 710 11.31 16.75 -19.47
CA GLY A 710 10.00 16.28 -19.07
C GLY A 710 9.32 17.22 -18.09
N GLN A 711 10.09 17.81 -17.15
CA GLN A 711 9.55 18.78 -16.19
C GLN A 711 9.09 20.06 -16.88
N VAL A 712 9.88 20.61 -17.81
CA VAL A 712 9.47 21.76 -18.64
C VAL A 712 8.17 21.44 -19.38
N GLN A 713 8.10 20.29 -20.06
CA GLN A 713 6.89 19.88 -20.77
C GLN A 713 5.67 19.74 -19.84
N LEU A 714 5.84 19.15 -18.65
CA LEU A 714 4.76 19.02 -17.66
C LEU A 714 4.28 20.39 -17.15
N VAL A 715 5.21 21.30 -16.82
CA VAL A 715 4.91 22.67 -16.37
C VAL A 715 4.17 23.44 -17.47
N MET A 716 4.62 23.34 -18.73
CA MET A 716 3.95 23.96 -19.87
C MET A 716 2.55 23.38 -20.11
N ASN A 717 2.40 22.06 -20.05
CA ASN A 717 1.10 21.38 -20.18
C ASN A 717 0.07 21.90 -19.17
N MET A 718 0.50 22.10 -17.92
CA MET A 718 -0.40 22.60 -16.89
C MET A 718 -0.61 24.11 -16.95
N CYS A 719 0.46 24.89 -17.04
CA CYS A 719 0.40 26.36 -16.89
C CYS A 719 0.02 27.07 -18.18
N HIS A 720 0.53 26.61 -19.32
CA HIS A 720 0.29 27.23 -20.63
C HIS A 720 -0.95 26.64 -21.30
N PHE A 721 -1.09 25.31 -21.29
CA PHE A 721 -2.21 24.62 -21.93
C PHE A 721 -3.41 24.32 -21.01
N GLY A 722 -3.32 24.65 -19.71
CA GLY A 722 -4.41 24.48 -18.76
C GLY A 722 -4.81 23.01 -18.51
N GLN A 723 -3.89 22.07 -18.76
CA GLN A 723 -4.19 20.65 -18.65
C GLN A 723 -4.18 20.17 -17.19
N GLU A 724 -5.08 19.25 -16.90
CA GLU A 724 -5.17 18.54 -15.62
C GLU A 724 -3.95 17.63 -15.41
N PRO A 725 -3.51 17.35 -14.15
CA PRO A 725 -2.25 16.64 -13.88
C PRO A 725 -2.05 15.32 -14.61
N GLN A 726 -3.06 14.45 -14.68
CA GLN A 726 -2.97 13.20 -15.42
C GLN A 726 -2.89 13.46 -16.93
N THR A 727 -3.74 14.32 -17.45
CA THR A 727 -3.77 14.72 -18.87
C THR A 727 -2.41 15.30 -19.31
N ALA A 728 -1.78 16.10 -18.45
CA ALA A 728 -0.48 16.70 -18.68
C ALA A 728 0.66 15.68 -18.72
N LEU A 729 0.58 14.61 -17.91
CA LEU A 729 1.52 13.48 -17.95
C LEU A 729 1.32 12.57 -19.16
N ASP A 730 0.08 12.43 -19.63
CA ASP A 730 -0.30 11.56 -20.74
C ASP A 730 0.13 12.11 -22.10
N GLN A 731 0.38 13.42 -22.21
CA GLN A 731 0.81 14.05 -23.47
C GLN A 731 2.04 13.32 -24.04
N PRO A 732 2.11 13.14 -25.38
CA PRO A 732 3.32 12.71 -26.06
C PRO A 732 4.47 13.65 -25.70
N ARG A 733 5.64 13.08 -25.41
CA ARG A 733 6.85 13.84 -25.13
C ARG A 733 7.79 13.81 -26.31
N PHE A 734 8.54 14.88 -26.43
CA PHE A 734 9.74 14.93 -27.25
C PHE A 734 10.96 15.17 -26.34
N ARG A 735 12.14 14.86 -26.84
CA ARG A 735 13.40 15.16 -26.16
C ARG A 735 14.49 15.48 -27.16
N VAL A 736 15.37 16.40 -26.80
CA VAL A 736 16.66 16.57 -27.46
C VAL A 736 17.63 15.53 -26.91
N GLY A 737 18.50 15.01 -27.77
CA GLY A 737 19.55 14.08 -27.38
C GLY A 737 20.71 14.79 -26.68
N VAL A 738 20.98 14.35 -25.45
CA VAL A 738 21.97 14.95 -24.55
C VAL A 738 22.79 13.82 -23.92
N SER A 739 24.10 14.05 -23.82
CA SER A 739 25.04 13.27 -23.03
C SER A 739 26.01 14.22 -22.31
N LEU A 740 26.95 13.65 -21.55
CA LEU A 740 28.06 14.43 -20.98
C LEU A 740 28.97 15.02 -22.06
N GLU A 741 29.02 14.43 -23.26
CA GLU A 741 29.81 14.95 -24.38
C GLU A 741 29.13 16.16 -25.05
N GLY A 742 27.90 16.46 -24.65
CA GLY A 742 27.10 17.55 -25.19
C GLY A 742 25.80 17.08 -25.82
N LEU A 743 25.33 17.84 -26.79
CA LEU A 743 24.10 17.59 -27.53
C LEU A 743 24.41 16.76 -28.78
N ASP A 744 23.61 15.75 -29.08
CA ASP A 744 23.77 14.94 -30.31
C ASP A 744 23.04 15.53 -31.53
N GLY A 745 22.24 16.59 -31.32
CA GLY A 745 21.48 17.28 -32.36
C GLY A 745 20.18 16.58 -32.80
N THR A 746 19.89 15.39 -32.25
CA THR A 746 18.72 14.58 -32.58
C THR A 746 17.51 15.01 -31.74
N LEU A 747 16.36 15.16 -32.39
CA LEU A 747 15.06 15.39 -31.77
C LEU A 747 14.26 14.08 -31.79
N TYR A 748 14.05 13.49 -30.61
CA TYR A 748 13.31 12.26 -30.44
C TYR A 748 11.84 12.57 -30.13
N LEU A 749 10.91 11.91 -30.79
CA LEU A 749 9.47 12.06 -30.56
C LEU A 749 8.80 10.71 -30.29
N GLU A 750 7.97 10.65 -29.26
CA GLU A 750 7.11 9.49 -29.01
C GLU A 750 6.05 9.29 -30.12
N GLU A 751 5.39 8.15 -30.07
CA GLU A 751 4.16 7.93 -30.83
C GLU A 751 3.08 8.98 -30.52
N GLY A 752 2.33 9.34 -31.56
CA GLY A 752 1.12 10.14 -31.46
C GLY A 752 1.30 11.64 -31.65
N PHE A 753 2.45 12.08 -32.14
CA PHE A 753 2.54 13.36 -32.87
C PHE A 753 2.02 13.18 -34.30
N PRO A 754 1.32 14.18 -34.87
CA PRO A 754 0.88 14.14 -36.27
C PRO A 754 2.05 13.94 -37.24
N PRO A 755 1.88 13.18 -38.34
CA PRO A 755 2.91 13.05 -39.38
C PRO A 755 3.35 14.41 -39.95
N GLU A 756 2.41 15.32 -40.16
CA GLU A 756 2.67 16.69 -40.64
C GLU A 756 3.61 17.45 -39.68
N THR A 757 3.44 17.31 -38.37
CA THR A 757 4.34 17.90 -37.37
C THR A 757 5.77 17.38 -37.54
N ILE A 758 5.93 16.08 -37.75
CA ILE A 758 7.25 15.43 -37.92
C ILE A 758 7.93 15.92 -39.21
N GLU A 759 7.17 16.02 -40.30
CA GLU A 759 7.65 16.53 -41.59
C GLU A 759 8.06 18.01 -41.50
N CYS A 760 7.24 18.86 -40.87
CA CYS A 760 7.56 20.27 -40.65
C CYS A 760 8.82 20.44 -39.80
N LEU A 761 8.97 19.70 -38.70
CA LEU A 761 10.17 19.75 -37.85
C LEU A 761 11.44 19.35 -38.64
N SER A 762 11.33 18.32 -39.49
CA SER A 762 12.42 17.91 -40.38
C SER A 762 12.73 19.00 -41.41
N GLY A 763 11.70 19.65 -41.96
CA GLY A 763 11.82 20.79 -42.88
C GLY A 763 12.46 22.04 -42.25
N MET A 764 12.28 22.24 -40.95
CA MET A 764 12.98 23.25 -40.15
C MET A 764 14.46 22.88 -39.88
N GLY A 765 14.90 21.68 -40.26
CA GLY A 765 16.29 21.23 -40.15
C GLY A 765 16.61 20.39 -38.91
N HIS A 766 15.60 19.95 -38.14
CA HIS A 766 15.84 19.01 -37.04
C HIS A 766 16.16 17.61 -37.58
N VAL A 767 17.13 16.93 -36.97
CA VAL A 767 17.33 15.48 -37.19
C VAL A 767 16.31 14.73 -36.35
N VAL A 768 15.20 14.30 -36.95
CA VAL A 768 14.07 13.74 -36.20
C VAL A 768 14.11 12.21 -36.14
N LYS A 769 14.01 11.65 -34.94
CA LYS A 769 13.69 10.23 -34.71
C LYS A 769 12.31 10.12 -34.05
N SER A 770 11.29 9.79 -34.82
CA SER A 770 9.90 9.78 -34.38
C SER A 770 9.33 8.36 -34.18
N ASN A 771 8.06 8.31 -33.75
CA ASN A 771 7.28 7.06 -33.58
C ASN A 771 7.95 6.06 -32.64
N ILE A 772 8.59 6.57 -31.58
CA ILE A 772 9.13 5.72 -30.53
C ILE A 772 7.95 5.17 -29.73
N THR A 773 7.83 3.84 -29.74
CA THR A 773 6.65 3.10 -29.27
C THR A 773 7.04 2.03 -28.25
N GLY A 774 6.05 1.44 -27.58
CA GLY A 774 6.28 0.28 -26.71
C GLY A 774 7.26 0.54 -25.56
N THR A 775 8.25 -0.34 -25.40
CA THR A 775 9.25 -0.27 -24.31
C THR A 775 10.24 0.88 -24.48
N GLU A 776 10.53 1.30 -25.71
CA GLU A 776 11.50 2.36 -25.99
C GLU A 776 11.03 3.72 -25.45
N ARG A 777 9.72 3.87 -25.20
CA ARG A 777 9.13 5.05 -24.55
C ARG A 777 9.66 5.31 -23.14
N GLN A 778 10.35 4.35 -22.51
CA GLN A 778 11.00 4.56 -21.22
C GLN A 778 12.08 5.66 -21.27
N GLU A 779 12.65 5.94 -22.45
CA GLU A 779 13.60 7.05 -22.65
C GLU A 779 12.96 8.44 -22.49
N PHE A 780 11.63 8.54 -22.50
CA PHE A 780 10.88 9.80 -22.31
C PHE A 780 10.44 10.02 -20.86
N GLY A 781 11.04 9.25 -19.95
CA GLY A 781 10.89 9.44 -18.53
C GLY A 781 9.54 9.00 -17.97
N ARG A 782 9.45 9.07 -16.65
CA ARG A 782 8.29 8.60 -15.87
C ARG A 782 7.96 9.63 -14.80
N GLY A 783 6.80 10.25 -14.89
CA GLY A 783 6.35 11.32 -14.01
C GLY A 783 5.42 10.89 -12.89
N GLN A 784 5.50 11.59 -11.76
CA GLN A 784 4.45 11.61 -10.73
C GLN A 784 4.19 13.06 -10.33
N ILE A 785 2.94 13.39 -10.02
CA ILE A 785 2.57 14.74 -9.61
C ILE A 785 1.43 14.69 -8.60
N ILE A 786 1.50 15.54 -7.58
CA ILE A 786 0.38 15.89 -6.70
C ILE A 786 0.26 17.41 -6.69
N THR A 787 -0.93 17.90 -6.95
CA THR A 787 -1.26 19.32 -7.03
C THR A 787 -2.30 19.69 -5.98
N ARG A 788 -2.22 20.92 -5.48
CA ARG A 788 -3.14 21.47 -4.50
C ARG A 788 -4.08 22.48 -5.16
N GLY A 789 -5.37 22.16 -5.14
CA GLY A 789 -6.40 22.89 -5.87
C GLY A 789 -6.37 22.57 -7.36
N ASN A 790 -7.10 23.36 -8.14
CA ASN A 790 -7.29 23.26 -9.59
C ASN A 790 -6.82 24.52 -10.32
N TRP A 791 -5.67 25.06 -9.91
CA TRP A 791 -5.15 26.35 -10.39
C TRP A 791 -4.83 26.38 -11.90
N TRP A 792 -4.67 25.23 -12.56
CA TRP A 792 -4.51 25.13 -14.02
C TRP A 792 -5.82 25.32 -14.79
N ALA A 793 -6.97 25.22 -14.12
CA ALA A 793 -8.27 25.13 -14.80
C ALA A 793 -8.80 26.48 -15.31
N GLN A 794 -8.20 27.61 -14.90
CA GLN A 794 -8.58 28.95 -15.33
C GLN A 794 -7.37 29.61 -15.99
N PRO A 795 -7.44 29.95 -17.29
CA PRO A 795 -6.38 30.70 -17.95
C PRO A 795 -6.13 32.02 -17.21
N GLY A 796 -4.90 32.23 -16.73
CA GLY A 796 -4.51 33.40 -15.94
C GLY A 796 -5.00 33.42 -14.48
N GLY A 797 -5.72 32.40 -14.03
CA GLY A 797 -6.26 32.29 -12.68
C GLY A 797 -5.53 31.26 -11.81
N LEU A 798 -4.39 31.65 -11.23
CA LEU A 798 -3.59 30.78 -10.32
C LEU A 798 -4.23 30.55 -8.94
N ARG A 799 -5.47 31.03 -8.77
CA ARG A 799 -6.27 30.82 -7.57
C ARG A 799 -7.25 29.71 -7.81
N SER A 800 -7.07 28.63 -7.06
CA SER A 800 -7.99 27.51 -7.08
C SER A 800 -9.36 27.90 -6.49
N SER A 801 -10.43 27.45 -7.13
CA SER A 801 -11.78 27.52 -6.56
C SER A 801 -11.96 26.59 -5.36
N ASN A 802 -11.07 25.60 -5.18
CA ASN A 802 -11.09 24.68 -4.06
C ASN A 802 -9.67 24.29 -3.59
N PRO A 803 -8.97 25.16 -2.85
CA PRO A 803 -7.55 25.02 -2.49
C PRO A 803 -7.26 23.90 -1.48
N LYS A 804 -8.28 23.17 -1.03
CA LYS A 804 -8.15 22.01 -0.12
C LYS A 804 -8.15 20.67 -0.85
N VAL A 805 -8.53 20.64 -2.13
CA VAL A 805 -8.57 19.40 -2.92
C VAL A 805 -7.17 19.10 -3.44
N LEU A 806 -6.75 17.85 -3.36
CA LEU A 806 -5.53 17.38 -4.01
C LEU A 806 -5.89 16.63 -5.29
N TRP A 807 -5.16 16.90 -6.37
CA TRP A 807 -5.24 16.14 -7.62
C TRP A 807 -3.91 15.49 -7.91
N ALA A 808 -3.90 14.25 -8.34
CA ALA A 808 -2.69 13.49 -8.54
C ALA A 808 -2.69 12.76 -9.89
N GLY A 809 -1.52 12.67 -10.51
CA GLY A 809 -1.31 11.98 -11.77
C GLY A 809 -0.11 11.04 -11.68
N SER A 810 -0.20 9.89 -12.34
CA SER A 810 0.87 8.90 -12.48
C SER A 810 1.10 8.56 -13.94
N ASP A 811 2.34 8.58 -14.38
CA ASP A 811 2.70 8.41 -15.79
C ASP A 811 2.38 7.00 -16.31
N PRO A 812 1.68 6.86 -17.45
CA PRO A 812 1.30 5.55 -17.99
C PRO A 812 2.45 4.80 -18.67
N ARG A 813 3.64 5.40 -18.81
CA ARG A 813 4.81 4.76 -19.46
C ARG A 813 5.45 3.65 -18.63
N ALA A 814 5.15 3.57 -17.34
CA ALA A 814 5.63 2.54 -16.43
C ALA A 814 4.59 2.19 -15.37
N ASP A 815 4.82 1.09 -14.66
CA ASP A 815 4.02 0.76 -13.48
C ASP A 815 4.23 1.85 -12.41
N GLY A 816 3.14 2.42 -11.92
CA GLY A 816 3.10 3.50 -10.94
C GLY A 816 1.66 3.77 -10.52
N MET A 817 1.46 4.47 -9.40
CA MET A 817 0.12 4.83 -8.95
C MET A 817 0.07 6.12 -8.15
N ALA A 818 -0.99 6.88 -8.36
CA ALA A 818 -1.40 7.97 -7.49
C ALA A 818 -2.41 7.45 -6.45
N ILE A 819 -2.18 7.71 -5.17
CA ILE A 819 -3.02 7.24 -4.07
C ILE A 819 -3.37 8.41 -3.16
N ALA A 820 -4.67 8.58 -2.87
CA ALA A 820 -5.15 9.52 -1.84
C ALA A 820 -5.42 8.76 -0.53
N PHE A 821 -5.18 9.41 0.62
CA PHE A 821 -5.36 8.82 1.95
C PHE A 821 -6.39 9.59 2.78
#